data_AF-A0A1F4AG89-F1
#
_entry.id   AF-A0A1F4AG89-F1
#
_cell.length_a   1.000
_cell.length_b   1.000
_cell.length_c   1.000
_cell.angle_alpha   90.00
_cell.angle_beta   90.00
_cell.angle_gamma   90.00
#
_symmetry.space_group_name_H-M   'P 1'
#
loop_
_entity.id
_entity.type
_entity.pdbx_description
1 polymer ?
#
loop_
_entity_poly.entity_id
_entity_poly.type
_entity_poly.pdbx_seq_one_letter_code
_entity_poly.pdbx_strand_id
1 'polypeptide(L)'
;MSQSAEVKEGAYGVVVERDVMVAMRDGVRLATDIYRPARDGVAVEGKFPVILERTPYGKTLASRSEVDRGMTKARPRPEVAQWFVARDYVVAYQDCRGRHGSEGKFIKYLSDGEDGYDTVAWLAAQPWCSGKVATMGLSYAAHTQGALACLAPPALAAMVIDCGAFSNAYLSGIRSGGAFEMKQVTWAFNQAKESPHARKHPHIRKAMEQENLIDWFKAMPWKPGHSPVRWVPEYEDYLFEQWTHGAFDDYWKQPGIYAEGFYDQFADVPQIHMSSWYDAYIRTATDNYVALSRKKRGPVRLIMGPWTHGDRSKAYAGDVDFGPAATIDGNLAENWRVLRQRWFDHWVKGIANGVDREPAVRLFLMGGGSERRNADGRMDHGGRWIVGDDWPLPQVKFTCYHLHADGRLDPALPAAGAAPLAYDYDPANPVPTIGGPLTSGQPVFEGGAYDQREDERFFGVRRPGLPLAARADVLVFETQPLDENVAVVGPIVVKLHISSTCVDTDFTAKLIDVHPANDDYPRGFAMNLCDGILRCRYRRSWEKPEPMTPGEVCEITIEPFATCNLFKAGHRIRLDISSSNFPRYDVNPNTGEAEGRALLKRVATNRLYVDAARASHVVLPIVPVSALKFLAQGV
;
A
#
# COMPACT_ATOMS: atom_id res chain seq x y z
N MET A 1 -18.61 -18.96 23.58
CA MET A 1 -19.42 -18.18 24.54
C MET A 1 -18.71 -16.87 24.78
N SER A 2 -19.27 -15.83 24.20
CA SER A 2 -18.78 -14.45 24.23
C SER A 2 -18.81 -13.92 25.65
N GLN A 3 -17.64 -13.67 26.23
CA GLN A 3 -17.53 -12.60 27.21
C GLN A 3 -17.41 -11.32 26.38
N SER A 4 -18.54 -10.64 26.18
CA SER A 4 -18.51 -9.20 26.00
C SER A 4 -17.62 -8.66 27.10
N ALA A 5 -16.53 -7.98 26.74
CA ALA A 5 -15.70 -7.28 27.70
C ALA A 5 -16.53 -6.11 28.25
N GLU A 6 -17.42 -6.42 29.21
CA GLU A 6 -18.06 -5.45 30.06
C GLU A 6 -16.96 -4.52 30.57
N VAL A 7 -17.14 -3.23 30.32
CA VAL A 7 -16.30 -2.18 30.88
C VAL A 7 -16.24 -2.44 32.38
N LYS A 8 -15.06 -2.80 32.89
CA LYS A 8 -14.87 -3.05 34.32
C LYS A 8 -15.50 -1.90 35.10
N GLU A 9 -16.39 -2.22 36.03
CA GLU A 9 -16.81 -1.30 37.09
C GLU A 9 -15.54 -0.69 37.71
N GLY A 10 -15.39 0.64 37.62
CA GLY A 10 -14.18 1.35 38.03
C GLY A 10 -13.17 1.74 36.93
N ALA A 11 -13.58 1.76 35.65
CA ALA A 11 -12.74 2.24 34.54
C ALA A 11 -12.23 3.67 34.77
N TYR A 12 -10.95 3.90 34.42
CA TYR A 12 -10.35 5.24 34.55
C TYR A 12 -11.05 6.26 33.65
N GLY A 13 -11.25 7.46 34.18
CA GLY A 13 -11.43 8.66 33.37
C GLY A 13 -10.11 9.05 32.69
N VAL A 14 -10.11 10.19 32.00
CA VAL A 14 -8.92 10.71 31.32
C VAL A 14 -8.58 12.13 31.77
N VAL A 15 -7.30 12.37 32.02
CA VAL A 15 -6.73 13.73 32.04
C VAL A 15 -5.87 13.91 30.79
N VAL A 16 -5.95 15.09 30.18
CA VAL A 16 -5.24 15.39 28.93
C VAL A 16 -4.30 16.56 29.14
N GLU A 17 -3.02 16.32 28.96
CA GLU A 17 -1.99 17.35 28.85
C GLU A 17 -1.84 17.68 27.36
N ARG A 18 -2.31 18.84 26.93
CA ARG A 18 -2.33 19.25 25.52
C ARG A 18 -1.07 20.02 25.14
N ASP A 19 -0.64 19.83 23.89
CA ASP A 19 0.47 20.56 23.28
C ASP A 19 1.74 20.59 24.15
N VAL A 20 2.06 19.44 24.77
CA VAL A 20 3.35 19.25 25.45
C VAL A 20 4.44 19.28 24.37
N MET A 21 5.29 20.30 24.44
CA MET A 21 6.34 20.55 23.46
C MET A 21 7.58 19.71 23.78
N VAL A 22 7.66 18.52 23.17
CA VAL A 22 8.76 17.57 23.38
C VAL A 22 9.96 18.02 22.54
N ALA A 23 11.09 18.31 23.18
CA ALA A 23 12.31 18.72 22.48
C ALA A 23 13.04 17.52 21.85
N MET A 24 13.35 17.62 20.56
CA MET A 24 14.20 16.67 19.84
C MET A 24 15.68 17.02 20.07
N ARG A 25 16.59 16.15 19.63
CA ARG A 25 18.05 16.33 19.78
C ARG A 25 18.61 17.62 19.17
N ASP A 26 17.92 18.18 18.18
CA ASP A 26 18.30 19.43 17.49
C ASP A 26 17.60 20.67 18.08
N GLY A 27 16.86 20.52 19.18
CA GLY A 27 16.16 21.59 19.87
C GLY A 27 14.79 21.95 19.27
N VAL A 28 14.41 21.41 18.11
CA VAL A 28 13.05 21.56 17.58
C VAL A 28 12.07 20.83 18.47
N ARG A 29 10.90 21.43 18.73
CA ARG A 29 9.91 20.85 19.63
C ARG A 29 8.67 20.36 18.89
N LEU A 30 8.26 19.14 19.19
CA LEU A 30 7.10 18.49 18.60
C LEU A 30 5.91 18.52 19.57
N ALA A 31 4.78 19.02 19.10
CA ALA A 31 3.55 19.14 19.88
C ALA A 31 2.94 17.75 20.10
N THR A 32 2.77 17.38 21.37
CA THR A 32 2.29 16.07 21.79
C THR A 32 1.13 16.22 22.77
N ASP A 33 0.01 15.55 22.49
CA ASP A 33 -1.09 15.41 23.45
C ASP A 33 -0.92 14.10 24.22
N ILE A 34 -1.00 14.17 25.56
CA ILE A 34 -0.80 13.03 26.46
C ILE A 34 -2.09 12.77 27.23
N TYR A 35 -2.66 11.59 27.02
CA TYR A 35 -3.92 11.14 27.62
C TYR A 35 -3.58 10.11 28.71
N ARG A 36 -3.87 10.46 29.98
CA ARG A 36 -3.47 9.65 31.14
C ARG A 36 -4.67 9.15 31.93
N PRO A 37 -4.56 7.96 32.56
CA PRO A 37 -5.57 7.45 33.49
C PRO A 37 -5.86 8.44 34.62
N ALA A 38 -7.13 8.67 34.89
CA ALA A 38 -7.59 9.59 35.94
C ALA A 38 -8.73 9.00 36.77
N ARG A 39 -8.85 9.45 38.02
CA ARG A 39 -10.01 9.24 38.90
C ARG A 39 -10.42 10.60 39.45
N ASP A 40 -11.71 10.89 39.41
CA ASP A 40 -12.27 12.18 39.87
C ASP A 40 -11.58 13.42 39.25
N GLY A 41 -11.17 13.29 37.98
CA GLY A 41 -10.49 14.36 37.23
C GLY A 41 -8.99 14.53 37.53
N VAL A 42 -8.42 13.71 38.42
CA VAL A 42 -7.00 13.77 38.81
C VAL A 42 -6.23 12.60 38.23
N ALA A 43 -5.03 12.85 37.70
CA ALA A 43 -4.14 11.81 37.19
C ALA A 43 -3.86 10.77 38.27
N VAL A 44 -4.01 9.50 37.94
CA VAL A 44 -3.74 8.40 38.87
C VAL A 44 -2.23 8.24 39.02
N GLU A 45 -1.77 8.10 40.26
CA GLU A 45 -0.39 7.75 40.55
C GLU A 45 -0.09 6.32 40.11
N GLY A 46 1.08 6.11 39.49
CA GLY A 46 1.49 4.81 38.99
C GLY A 46 2.22 4.90 37.66
N LYS A 47 2.74 3.76 37.21
CA LYS A 47 3.46 3.63 35.96
C LYS A 47 2.66 2.78 34.99
N PHE A 48 2.42 3.31 33.80
CA PHE A 48 1.62 2.68 32.76
C PHE A 48 2.43 2.48 31.47
N PRO A 49 2.13 1.44 30.68
CA PRO A 49 2.63 1.38 29.31
C PRO A 49 2.07 2.52 28.46
N VAL A 50 2.88 2.99 27.51
CA VAL A 50 2.50 4.07 26.60
C VAL A 50 2.18 3.51 25.22
N ILE A 51 1.12 4.01 24.58
CA ILE A 51 0.86 3.82 23.15
C ILE A 51 1.13 5.14 22.44
N LEU A 52 2.08 5.14 21.51
CA LEU A 52 2.46 6.30 20.70
C LEU A 52 1.93 6.16 19.26
N GLU A 53 1.35 7.24 18.75
CA GLU A 53 1.15 7.45 17.32
C GLU A 53 1.69 8.82 16.92
N ARG A 54 2.66 8.82 15.99
CA ARG A 54 3.19 10.03 15.35
C ARG A 54 2.51 10.21 13.99
N THR A 55 1.93 11.39 13.74
CA THR A 55 1.12 11.62 12.54
C THR A 55 1.31 13.01 11.91
N PRO A 56 1.34 13.14 10.57
CA PRO A 56 1.31 14.45 9.91
C PRO A 56 -0.13 14.97 9.69
N TYR A 57 -1.15 14.24 10.14
CA TYR A 57 -2.57 14.48 9.85
C TYR A 57 -3.34 15.15 10.98
N GLY A 58 -2.66 15.65 12.02
CA GLY A 58 -3.26 16.32 13.15
C GLY A 58 -3.59 15.36 14.30
N LYS A 59 -2.90 15.54 15.42
CA LYS A 59 -2.98 14.71 16.64
C LYS A 59 -4.37 14.64 17.29
N THR A 60 -5.28 15.55 16.97
CA THR A 60 -6.67 15.55 17.46
C THR A 60 -7.70 15.11 16.42
N LEU A 61 -7.32 15.04 15.14
CA LEU A 61 -8.24 14.74 14.04
C LEU A 61 -8.51 13.23 13.93
N ALA A 62 -9.58 12.88 13.23
CA ALA A 62 -9.90 11.49 12.94
C ALA A 62 -8.87 10.84 12.01
N SER A 63 -8.46 9.62 12.36
CA SER A 63 -7.78 8.74 11.42
C SER A 63 -8.84 7.99 10.63
N ARG A 64 -8.77 8.02 9.29
CA ARG A 64 -9.79 7.40 8.41
C ARG A 64 -10.08 5.92 8.70
N SER A 65 -9.16 5.24 9.36
CA SER A 65 -9.22 3.81 9.66
C SER A 65 -9.80 3.47 11.04
N GLU A 66 -10.16 4.49 11.83
CA GLU A 66 -10.80 4.33 13.15
C GLU A 66 -12.33 4.25 13.00
N VAL A 67 -12.76 3.32 12.16
CA VAL A 67 -14.16 3.05 11.79
C VAL A 67 -14.44 1.58 12.14
N ASP A 68 -15.54 1.29 12.83
CA ASP A 68 -16.02 -0.09 12.99
C ASP A 68 -17.08 -0.39 11.94
N ARG A 69 -17.38 -1.67 11.73
CA ARG A 69 -18.44 -2.09 10.80
C ARG A 69 -19.76 -1.37 11.09
N GLY A 70 -20.36 -0.80 10.04
CA GLY A 70 -21.62 -0.06 10.12
C GLY A 70 -21.49 1.43 10.47
N MET A 71 -20.29 1.91 10.80
CA MET A 71 -20.06 3.33 11.02
C MET A 71 -19.79 4.08 9.71
N THR A 72 -20.32 5.30 9.61
CA THR A 72 -20.14 6.18 8.43
C THR A 72 -19.08 7.26 8.64
N LYS A 73 -18.64 7.48 9.89
CA LYS A 73 -17.62 8.47 10.26
C LYS A 73 -16.54 7.83 11.10
N ALA A 74 -15.30 8.24 10.87
CA ALA A 74 -14.16 7.82 11.67
C ALA A 74 -14.12 8.54 13.02
N ARG A 75 -13.60 7.85 14.03
CA ARG A 75 -13.40 8.42 15.37
C ARG A 75 -12.21 9.38 15.39
N PRO A 76 -12.32 10.51 16.12
CA PRO A 76 -11.19 11.35 16.42
C PRO A 76 -10.22 10.63 17.36
N ARG A 77 -8.92 10.89 17.21
CA ARG A 77 -7.85 10.32 18.06
C ARG A 77 -8.12 10.44 19.57
N PRO A 78 -8.65 11.55 20.12
CA PRO A 78 -9.06 11.63 21.53
C PRO A 78 -10.01 10.53 22.00
N GLU A 79 -10.98 10.12 21.17
CA GLU A 79 -11.92 9.03 21.52
C GLU A 79 -11.21 7.68 21.52
N VAL A 80 -10.29 7.46 20.58
CA VAL A 80 -9.45 6.26 20.54
C VAL A 80 -8.51 6.21 21.76
N ALA A 81 -7.94 7.35 22.18
CA ALA A 81 -7.15 7.43 23.40
C ALA A 81 -7.98 7.02 24.63
N GLN A 82 -9.21 7.52 24.77
CA GLN A 82 -10.09 7.17 25.89
C GLN A 82 -10.32 5.67 26.00
N TRP A 83 -10.47 4.96 24.88
CA TRP A 83 -10.60 3.50 24.86
C TRP A 83 -9.42 2.79 25.55
N PHE A 84 -8.20 3.17 25.20
CA PHE A 84 -6.99 2.57 25.76
C PHE A 84 -6.69 3.08 27.18
N VAL A 85 -6.94 4.36 27.48
CA VAL A 85 -6.75 4.92 28.84
C VAL A 85 -7.64 4.23 29.86
N ALA A 86 -8.89 3.94 29.50
CA ALA A 86 -9.82 3.17 30.34
C ALA A 86 -9.32 1.73 30.63
N ARG A 87 -8.24 1.31 29.97
CA ARG A 87 -7.62 -0.01 30.07
C ARG A 87 -6.13 0.13 30.42
N ASP A 88 -5.79 0.98 31.37
CA ASP A 88 -4.43 1.05 31.95
C ASP A 88 -3.30 1.38 30.96
N TYR A 89 -3.57 2.23 29.97
CA TYR A 89 -2.55 2.81 29.09
C TYR A 89 -2.44 4.32 29.28
N VAL A 90 -1.26 4.87 29.01
CA VAL A 90 -1.13 6.27 28.57
C VAL A 90 -1.09 6.28 27.05
N VAL A 91 -1.77 7.24 26.42
CA VAL A 91 -1.72 7.42 24.95
C VAL A 91 -1.08 8.76 24.63
N ALA A 92 -0.13 8.75 23.71
CA ALA A 92 0.54 9.94 23.20
C ALA A 92 0.27 10.08 21.69
N TYR A 93 -0.32 11.20 21.30
CA TYR A 93 -0.46 11.58 19.89
C TYR A 93 0.43 12.77 19.60
N GLN A 94 1.35 12.61 18.65
CA GLN A 94 2.31 13.66 18.30
C GLN A 94 2.13 14.09 16.85
N ASP A 95 2.13 15.40 16.63
CA ASP A 95 2.22 15.98 15.29
C ASP A 95 3.67 15.83 14.78
N CYS A 96 3.87 15.28 13.57
CA CYS A 96 5.20 15.21 12.96
C CYS A 96 5.84 16.60 12.79
N ARG A 97 7.17 16.67 12.67
CA ARG A 97 7.93 17.91 12.44
C ARG A 97 7.37 18.74 11.28
N GLY A 98 7.25 20.06 11.48
CA GLY A 98 6.69 21.00 10.51
C GLY A 98 5.21 20.83 10.22
N ARG A 99 4.48 20.04 11.02
CA ARG A 99 3.05 19.79 10.85
C ARG A 99 2.27 20.27 12.07
N HIS A 100 1.11 20.86 11.79
CA HIS A 100 0.14 21.27 12.82
C HIS A 100 0.78 22.09 13.96
N GLY A 101 0.80 21.58 15.19
CA GLY A 101 1.37 22.28 16.35
C GLY A 101 2.88 22.18 16.48
N SER A 102 3.53 21.29 15.72
CA SER A 102 4.98 21.05 15.81
C SER A 102 5.80 22.09 15.06
N GLU A 103 6.97 22.40 15.63
CA GLU A 103 7.97 23.28 15.03
C GLU A 103 8.75 22.56 13.91
N GLY A 104 9.65 23.29 13.23
CA GLY A 104 10.55 22.76 12.20
C GLY A 104 9.98 22.81 10.77
N LYS A 105 10.76 22.28 9.82
CA LYS A 105 10.41 22.18 8.39
C LYS A 105 9.87 20.78 8.09
N PHE A 106 8.78 20.69 7.31
CA PHE A 106 8.27 19.38 6.90
C PHE A 106 9.04 18.87 5.68
N ILE A 107 9.65 17.70 5.80
CA ILE A 107 10.19 16.92 4.68
C ILE A 107 9.59 15.53 4.77
N LYS A 108 8.89 15.12 3.70
CA LYS A 108 8.10 13.89 3.72
C LYS A 108 9.00 12.66 3.97
N TYR A 109 8.76 11.98 5.09
CA TYR A 109 9.38 10.74 5.61
C TYR A 109 10.77 10.87 6.24
N LEU A 110 11.54 11.92 5.94
CA LEU A 110 12.98 11.92 6.21
C LEU A 110 13.40 12.36 7.62
N SER A 111 12.49 12.94 8.41
CA SER A 111 12.77 13.33 9.81
C SER A 111 12.23 12.33 10.82
N ASP A 112 11.49 11.31 10.38
CA ASP A 112 10.62 10.56 11.26
C ASP A 112 11.31 9.46 12.09
N GLY A 113 12.53 9.06 11.69
CA GLY A 113 13.33 8.09 12.42
C GLY A 113 13.85 8.65 13.74
N GLU A 114 14.68 9.69 13.64
CA GLU A 114 15.33 10.37 14.76
C GLU A 114 14.30 11.01 15.69
N ASP A 115 13.32 11.71 15.14
CA ASP A 115 12.27 12.33 15.94
C ASP A 115 11.43 11.27 16.69
N GLY A 116 11.20 10.12 16.06
CA GLY A 116 10.52 9.00 16.69
C GLY A 116 11.35 8.36 17.80
N TYR A 117 12.66 8.21 17.60
CA TYR A 117 13.59 7.74 18.62
C TYR A 117 13.59 8.68 19.84
N ASP A 118 13.75 9.99 19.62
CA ASP A 118 13.81 11.00 20.68
C ASP A 118 12.49 11.06 21.46
N THR A 119 11.35 10.94 20.76
CA THR A 119 10.03 10.88 21.37
C THR A 119 9.85 9.65 22.26
N VAL A 120 10.28 8.46 21.80
CA VAL A 120 10.20 7.24 22.61
C VAL A 120 11.09 7.34 23.85
N ALA A 121 12.31 7.89 23.70
CA ALA A 121 13.21 8.13 24.83
C ALA A 121 12.60 9.12 25.84
N TRP A 122 12.02 10.22 25.36
CA TRP A 122 11.37 11.21 26.22
C TRP A 122 10.17 10.62 26.98
N LEU A 123 9.31 9.85 26.30
CA LEU A 123 8.17 9.18 26.93
C LEU A 123 8.61 8.17 28.00
N ALA A 124 9.67 7.41 27.73
CA ALA A 124 10.22 6.43 28.68
C ALA A 124 10.79 7.07 29.95
N ALA A 125 11.28 8.31 29.86
CA ALA A 125 11.81 9.06 31.00
C ALA A 125 10.72 9.67 31.91
N GLN A 126 9.44 9.66 31.49
CA GLN A 126 8.38 10.26 32.28
C GLN A 126 8.07 9.42 33.54
N PRO A 127 7.76 10.05 34.69
CA PRO A 127 7.58 9.35 35.95
C PRO A 127 6.38 8.38 35.94
N TRP A 128 5.41 8.62 35.06
CA TRP A 128 4.21 7.80 34.85
C TRP A 128 4.38 6.72 33.79
N CYS A 129 5.53 6.63 33.13
CA CYS A 129 5.81 5.58 32.14
C CYS A 129 6.39 4.34 32.83
N SER A 130 5.93 3.16 32.43
CA SER A 130 6.47 1.86 32.86
C SER A 130 7.84 1.51 32.24
N GLY A 131 8.37 2.39 31.39
CA GLY A 131 9.55 2.12 30.56
C GLY A 131 9.25 1.36 29.27
N LYS A 132 7.98 1.03 29.01
CA LYS A 132 7.54 0.36 27.77
C LYS A 132 6.65 1.27 26.93
N VAL A 133 7.05 1.48 25.68
CA VAL A 133 6.31 2.24 24.67
C VAL A 133 5.95 1.30 23.53
N ALA A 134 4.68 1.19 23.20
CA ALA A 134 4.19 0.54 22.00
C ALA A 134 3.79 1.58 20.96
N THR A 135 3.77 1.19 19.68
CA THR A 135 3.37 2.09 18.60
C THR A 135 2.22 1.54 17.77
N MET A 136 1.41 2.45 17.23
CA MET A 136 0.37 2.15 16.26
C MET A 136 0.20 3.31 15.27
N GLY A 137 -0.49 3.05 14.16
CA GLY A 137 -0.82 4.09 13.18
C GLY A 137 -1.00 3.51 11.78
N LEU A 138 -1.75 4.24 10.96
CA LEU A 138 -2.05 3.93 9.55
C LEU A 138 -1.14 4.75 8.60
N SER A 139 -0.72 4.17 7.47
CA SER A 139 -0.13 4.91 6.35
C SER A 139 1.17 5.61 6.74
N TYR A 140 1.23 6.93 6.64
CA TYR A 140 2.35 7.72 7.16
C TYR A 140 2.59 7.46 8.65
N ALA A 141 1.54 7.34 9.47
CA ALA A 141 1.72 6.99 10.88
C ALA A 141 2.20 5.55 11.09
N ALA A 142 2.15 4.68 10.07
CA ALA A 142 2.87 3.41 10.06
C ALA A 142 4.32 3.57 9.56
N HIS A 143 4.57 4.44 8.57
CA HIS A 143 5.91 4.79 8.12
C HIS A 143 6.77 5.37 9.25
N THR A 144 6.20 6.19 10.14
CA THR A 144 6.90 6.72 11.33
C THR A 144 7.32 5.61 12.29
N GLN A 145 6.52 4.55 12.43
CA GLN A 145 6.87 3.37 13.24
C GLN A 145 8.06 2.61 12.64
N GLY A 146 8.03 2.37 11.32
CA GLY A 146 9.15 1.73 10.63
C GLY A 146 10.43 2.55 10.73
N ALA A 147 10.33 3.88 10.52
CA ALA A 147 11.44 4.81 10.58
C ALA A 147 12.15 4.77 11.93
N LEU A 148 11.40 4.92 13.03
CA LEU A 148 11.99 4.89 14.37
C LEU A 148 12.51 3.50 14.73
N ALA A 149 11.85 2.44 14.25
CA ALA A 149 12.28 1.07 14.53
C ALA A 149 13.61 0.73 13.85
N CYS A 150 13.96 1.34 12.70
CA CYS A 150 15.30 1.24 12.11
C CYS A 150 16.42 1.71 13.05
N LEU A 151 16.10 2.59 14.01
CA LEU A 151 17.04 3.09 15.02
C LEU A 151 16.97 2.35 16.36
N ALA A 152 16.05 1.38 16.50
CA ALA A 152 15.82 0.54 17.68
C ALA A 152 15.85 1.28 19.03
N PRO A 153 14.93 2.24 19.27
CA PRO A 153 14.84 2.91 20.55
C PRO A 153 14.62 1.90 21.70
N PRO A 154 15.42 1.93 22.79
CA PRO A 154 15.43 0.88 23.81
C PRO A 154 14.10 0.62 24.52
N ALA A 155 13.25 1.64 24.63
CA ALA A 155 11.96 1.54 25.31
C ALA A 155 10.81 1.08 24.41
N LEU A 156 11.04 0.90 23.10
CA LEU A 156 10.04 0.33 22.21
C LEU A 156 9.80 -1.13 22.59
N ALA A 157 8.53 -1.51 22.73
CA ALA A 157 8.14 -2.79 23.31
C ALA A 157 7.17 -3.62 22.45
N ALA A 158 6.40 -2.99 21.55
CA ALA A 158 5.51 -3.67 20.60
C ALA A 158 5.04 -2.72 19.49
N MET A 159 4.69 -3.25 18.32
CA MET A 159 4.24 -2.45 17.17
C MET A 159 2.99 -3.05 16.51
N VAL A 160 2.06 -2.19 16.07
CA VAL A 160 1.00 -2.56 15.12
C VAL A 160 1.05 -1.61 13.92
N ILE A 161 1.54 -2.13 12.81
CA ILE A 161 1.85 -1.40 11.58
C ILE A 161 0.73 -1.65 10.58
N ASP A 162 -0.01 -0.59 10.24
CA ASP A 162 -1.17 -0.65 9.36
C ASP A 162 -0.90 0.10 8.04
N CYS A 163 -0.74 -0.66 6.95
CA CYS A 163 -0.51 -0.18 5.59
C CYS A 163 0.65 0.83 5.48
N GLY A 164 1.86 0.49 5.96
CA GLY A 164 3.04 1.35 5.85
C GLY A 164 4.32 0.71 6.41
N ALA A 165 5.22 1.51 7.01
CA ALA A 165 6.59 1.13 7.41
C ALA A 165 7.45 0.65 6.21
N PHE A 166 7.87 1.57 5.33
CA PHE A 166 8.52 1.21 4.06
C PHE A 166 9.64 0.18 4.22
N SER A 167 9.54 -0.95 3.52
CA SER A 167 10.69 -1.85 3.35
C SER A 167 11.72 -1.15 2.47
N ASN A 168 11.29 -0.74 1.28
CA ASN A 168 12.05 0.03 0.32
C ASN A 168 11.11 0.89 -0.54
N ALA A 169 11.05 2.19 -0.27
CA ALA A 169 10.14 3.13 -0.92
C ALA A 169 10.43 3.35 -2.41
N TYR A 170 11.62 2.97 -2.87
CA TYR A 170 12.02 3.00 -4.27
C TYR A 170 11.36 1.87 -5.09
N LEU A 171 11.13 0.72 -4.46
CA LEU A 171 10.52 -0.44 -5.12
C LEU A 171 8.99 -0.49 -4.93
N SER A 172 8.49 0.11 -3.85
CA SER A 172 7.06 0.20 -3.58
C SER A 172 6.72 1.48 -2.80
N GLY A 173 5.84 2.30 -3.37
CA GLY A 173 5.12 3.35 -2.69
C GLY A 173 5.59 4.78 -2.97
N ILE A 174 6.88 5.10 -3.16
CA ILE A 174 7.27 6.39 -3.79
C ILE A 174 7.55 6.15 -5.27
N ARG A 175 8.31 5.10 -5.56
CA ARG A 175 8.50 4.55 -6.90
C ARG A 175 8.09 3.08 -6.91
N SER A 176 7.86 2.56 -8.11
CA SER A 176 7.70 1.13 -8.35
C SER A 176 8.30 0.80 -9.71
N GLY A 177 9.17 -0.20 -9.76
CA GLY A 177 9.90 -0.56 -10.98
C GLY A 177 10.65 0.61 -11.63
N GLY A 178 11.11 1.59 -10.84
CA GLY A 178 11.77 2.81 -11.31
C GLY A 178 10.83 3.94 -11.76
N ALA A 179 9.56 3.66 -12.03
CA ALA A 179 8.55 4.68 -12.35
C ALA A 179 8.08 5.39 -11.07
N PHE A 180 7.75 6.68 -11.17
CA PHE A 180 7.27 7.47 -10.04
C PHE A 180 5.78 7.23 -9.82
N GLU A 181 5.36 6.96 -8.58
CA GLU A 181 3.93 6.81 -8.27
C GLU A 181 3.27 8.18 -8.09
N MET A 182 2.32 8.53 -8.96
CA MET A 182 1.71 9.86 -8.95
C MET A 182 0.82 10.13 -7.74
N LYS A 183 0.57 9.13 -6.88
CA LYS A 183 -0.09 9.38 -5.59
C LYS A 183 0.70 10.34 -4.70
N GLN A 184 2.02 10.47 -4.93
CA GLN A 184 2.84 11.44 -4.22
C GLN A 184 2.41 12.87 -4.54
N VAL A 185 2.01 13.11 -5.80
CA VAL A 185 1.53 14.40 -6.30
C VAL A 185 0.19 14.79 -5.67
N THR A 186 -0.79 13.89 -5.72
CA THR A 186 -2.12 14.12 -5.13
C THR A 186 -2.03 14.27 -3.61
N TRP A 187 -1.15 13.51 -2.95
CA TRP A 187 -0.87 13.67 -1.53
C TRP A 187 -0.28 15.04 -1.22
N ALA A 188 0.75 15.47 -1.98
CA ALA A 188 1.41 16.76 -1.80
C ALA A 188 0.40 17.91 -1.92
N PHE A 189 -0.42 17.89 -2.97
CA PHE A 189 -1.47 18.88 -3.18
C PHE A 189 -2.47 18.94 -2.02
N ASN A 190 -2.96 17.80 -1.57
CA ASN A 190 -3.95 17.74 -0.49
C ASN A 190 -3.37 18.19 0.86
N GLN A 191 -2.13 17.81 1.19
CA GLN A 191 -1.52 18.14 2.47
C GLN A 191 -0.88 19.53 2.53
N ALA A 192 -0.50 20.10 1.38
CA ALA A 192 -0.05 21.48 1.27
C ALA A 192 -1.16 22.47 1.67
N LYS A 193 -2.42 22.21 1.28
CA LYS A 193 -3.61 23.00 1.70
C LYS A 193 -3.76 23.05 3.22
N GLU A 194 -3.40 21.95 3.89
CA GLU A 194 -3.49 21.78 5.34
C GLU A 194 -2.19 22.14 6.08
N SER A 195 -1.18 22.64 5.38
CA SER A 195 0.11 23.00 5.98
C SER A 195 -0.03 24.19 6.95
N PRO A 196 0.85 24.28 7.98
CA PRO A 196 0.92 25.47 8.82
C PRO A 196 1.11 26.75 8.01
N HIS A 197 1.87 26.69 6.91
CA HIS A 197 2.09 27.83 6.02
C HIS A 197 0.78 28.28 5.34
N ALA A 198 0.04 27.36 4.71
CA ALA A 198 -1.23 27.69 4.06
C ALA A 198 -2.31 28.17 5.07
N ARG A 199 -2.34 27.60 6.28
CA ARG A 199 -3.27 28.03 7.34
C ARG A 199 -2.99 29.45 7.86
N LYS A 200 -1.72 29.85 7.94
CA LYS A 200 -1.31 31.20 8.36
C LYS A 200 -1.53 32.25 7.28
N HIS A 201 -1.66 31.87 6.01
CA HIS A 201 -1.78 32.78 4.87
C HIS A 201 -3.06 32.49 4.06
N PRO A 202 -4.20 33.13 4.37
CA PRO A 202 -5.49 32.84 3.72
C PRO A 202 -5.49 32.96 2.18
N HIS A 203 -4.68 33.86 1.62
CA HIS A 203 -4.56 34.02 0.17
C HIS A 203 -3.88 32.82 -0.51
N ILE A 204 -2.90 32.17 0.16
CA ILE A 204 -2.25 30.94 -0.31
C ILE A 204 -3.26 29.81 -0.36
N ARG A 205 -4.01 29.62 0.74
CA ARG A 205 -5.07 28.60 0.80
C ARG A 205 -6.10 28.80 -0.31
N LYS A 206 -6.59 30.04 -0.49
CA LYS A 206 -7.54 30.37 -1.56
C LYS A 206 -6.97 30.12 -2.95
N ALA A 207 -5.69 30.45 -3.19
CA ALA A 207 -5.04 30.17 -4.46
C ALA A 207 -4.98 28.66 -4.75
N MET A 208 -4.62 27.84 -3.74
CA MET A 208 -4.62 26.39 -3.86
C MET A 208 -6.02 25.80 -4.06
N GLU A 209 -7.05 26.36 -3.41
CA GLU A 209 -8.45 25.94 -3.58
C GLU A 209 -9.00 26.24 -4.98
N GLN A 210 -8.39 27.18 -5.71
CA GLN A 210 -8.72 27.48 -7.11
C GLN A 210 -8.01 26.57 -8.12
N GLU A 211 -6.98 25.83 -7.69
CA GLU A 211 -6.28 24.88 -8.57
C GLU A 211 -7.14 23.64 -8.80
N ASN A 212 -7.34 23.26 -10.07
CA ASN A 212 -7.99 22.01 -10.42
C ASN A 212 -6.93 20.93 -10.69
N LEU A 213 -6.77 19.98 -9.76
CA LEU A 213 -5.75 18.95 -9.88
C LEU A 213 -5.95 18.04 -11.12
N ILE A 214 -7.19 17.76 -11.52
CA ILE A 214 -7.48 16.96 -12.72
C ILE A 214 -6.95 17.68 -13.97
N ASP A 215 -7.12 19.00 -14.07
CA ASP A 215 -6.60 19.77 -15.20
C ASP A 215 -5.07 19.81 -15.22
N TRP A 216 -4.44 19.88 -14.05
CA TRP A 216 -2.98 19.77 -13.94
C TRP A 216 -2.45 18.39 -14.35
N PHE A 217 -3.19 17.29 -14.12
CA PHE A 217 -2.81 15.97 -14.63
C PHE A 217 -2.90 15.86 -16.16
N LYS A 218 -3.75 16.68 -16.82
CA LYS A 218 -3.78 16.80 -18.28
C LYS A 218 -2.60 17.61 -18.83
N ALA A 219 -1.96 18.42 -18.00
CA ALA A 219 -0.87 19.34 -18.34
C ALA A 219 0.46 18.93 -17.69
N MET A 220 1.07 17.85 -18.21
CA MET A 220 2.34 17.29 -17.72
C MET A 220 3.48 17.44 -18.73
N PRO A 221 4.76 17.50 -18.27
CA PRO A 221 5.18 17.53 -16.88
C PRO A 221 5.03 18.91 -16.24
N TRP A 222 5.00 18.94 -14.91
CA TRP A 222 5.06 20.19 -14.15
C TRP A 222 6.50 20.70 -14.04
N LYS A 223 6.66 21.97 -13.69
CA LYS A 223 7.96 22.58 -13.42
C LYS A 223 7.93 23.27 -12.06
N PRO A 224 9.06 23.37 -11.34
CA PRO A 224 9.14 24.19 -10.14
C PRO A 224 8.65 25.63 -10.42
N GLY A 225 7.84 26.18 -9.51
CA GLY A 225 7.14 27.46 -9.70
C GLY A 225 5.95 27.44 -10.66
N HIS A 226 5.73 26.33 -11.38
CA HIS A 226 4.62 26.11 -12.32
C HIS A 226 3.98 24.75 -12.05
N SER A 227 3.55 24.57 -10.81
CA SER A 227 2.84 23.39 -10.31
C SER A 227 1.65 23.84 -9.45
N PRO A 228 0.65 22.99 -9.20
CA PRO A 228 -0.45 23.32 -8.27
C PRO A 228 -0.01 23.42 -6.80
N VAL A 229 1.22 23.01 -6.47
CA VAL A 229 1.78 23.04 -5.11
C VAL A 229 2.76 24.19 -4.88
N ARG A 230 3.08 24.99 -5.91
CA ARG A 230 4.02 26.13 -5.87
C ARG A 230 3.81 27.12 -4.74
N TRP A 231 2.58 27.21 -4.25
CA TRP A 231 2.19 28.12 -3.18
C TRP A 231 2.72 27.71 -1.79
N VAL A 232 3.23 26.47 -1.66
CA VAL A 232 3.84 25.96 -0.42
C VAL A 232 5.19 25.35 -0.77
N PRO A 233 6.28 26.15 -0.77
CA PRO A 233 7.59 25.73 -1.27
C PRO A 233 8.09 24.42 -0.67
N GLU A 234 7.91 24.19 0.63
CA GLU A 234 8.32 22.93 1.27
C GLU A 234 7.70 21.69 0.60
N TYR A 235 6.46 21.79 0.11
CA TYR A 235 5.76 20.70 -0.55
C TYR A 235 6.14 20.55 -2.02
N GLU A 236 6.42 21.67 -2.69
CA GLU A 236 6.95 21.65 -4.04
C GLU A 236 8.36 21.04 -4.07
N ASP A 237 9.23 21.49 -3.15
CA ASP A 237 10.63 21.08 -3.03
C ASP A 237 10.76 19.55 -2.89
N TYR A 238 10.17 18.95 -1.85
CA TYR A 238 10.32 17.51 -1.64
C TYR A 238 9.67 16.69 -2.75
N LEU A 239 8.57 17.20 -3.35
CA LEU A 239 7.86 16.49 -4.40
C LEU A 239 8.74 16.38 -5.64
N PHE A 240 9.33 17.49 -6.08
CA PHE A 240 10.23 17.49 -7.23
C PHE A 240 11.55 16.81 -6.93
N GLU A 241 12.06 16.86 -5.70
CA GLU A 241 13.20 16.05 -5.28
C GLU A 241 12.88 14.57 -5.50
N GLN A 242 11.84 14.02 -4.86
CA GLN A 242 11.45 12.61 -5.00
C GLN A 242 11.17 12.20 -6.46
N TRP A 243 10.47 13.06 -7.21
CA TRP A 243 10.09 12.78 -8.59
C TRP A 243 11.28 12.79 -9.56
N THR A 244 12.24 13.69 -9.36
CA THR A 244 13.41 13.81 -10.24
C THR A 244 14.60 12.96 -9.79
N HIS A 245 14.57 12.40 -8.58
CA HIS A 245 15.59 11.49 -8.06
C HIS A 245 15.39 10.05 -8.57
N GLY A 246 15.72 9.82 -9.84
CA GLY A 246 15.44 8.56 -10.52
C GLY A 246 16.27 7.36 -10.07
N ALA A 247 17.57 7.53 -9.83
CA ALA A 247 18.47 6.43 -9.46
C ALA A 247 18.40 6.11 -7.96
N PHE A 248 18.59 4.84 -7.59
CA PHE A 248 18.64 4.36 -6.21
C PHE A 248 20.00 4.65 -5.54
N ASP A 249 20.31 5.92 -5.31
CA ASP A 249 21.54 6.35 -4.63
C ASP A 249 21.34 6.61 -3.12
N ASP A 250 22.28 7.32 -2.50
CA ASP A 250 22.27 7.63 -1.06
C ASP A 250 21.03 8.41 -0.61
N TYR A 251 20.36 9.14 -1.50
CA TYR A 251 19.07 9.76 -1.18
C TYR A 251 18.04 8.72 -0.76
N TRP A 252 18.02 7.54 -1.38
CA TRP A 252 17.05 6.52 -1.03
C TRP A 252 17.48 5.69 0.18
N LYS A 253 18.79 5.59 0.45
CA LYS A 253 19.37 4.68 1.45
C LYS A 253 19.39 5.27 2.86
N GLN A 254 18.24 5.74 3.33
CA GLN A 254 18.10 6.39 4.65
C GLN A 254 16.93 5.83 5.46
N PRO A 255 16.98 5.95 6.81
CA PRO A 255 15.88 5.56 7.67
C PRO A 255 14.56 6.21 7.25
N GLY A 256 13.46 5.49 7.42
CA GLY A 256 12.12 5.98 7.09
C GLY A 256 11.66 5.71 5.66
N ILE A 257 12.57 5.58 4.69
CA ILE A 257 12.22 5.18 3.31
C ILE A 257 12.93 3.91 2.82
N TYR A 258 13.95 3.41 3.53
CA TYR A 258 14.66 2.18 3.18
C TYR A 258 14.97 1.34 4.41
N ALA A 259 13.96 0.71 5.03
CA ALA A 259 14.18 -0.15 6.20
C ALA A 259 15.01 -1.40 5.90
N GLU A 260 15.00 -1.90 4.65
CA GLU A 260 15.78 -3.05 4.22
C GLU A 260 17.28 -2.92 4.54
N GLY A 261 17.84 -1.73 4.38
CA GLY A 261 19.24 -1.43 4.76
C GLY A 261 19.51 -1.41 6.26
N PHE A 262 18.48 -1.43 7.10
CA PHE A 262 18.56 -1.32 8.56
C PHE A 262 17.98 -2.52 9.29
N TYR A 263 17.60 -3.60 8.60
CA TYR A 263 16.96 -4.76 9.24
C TYR A 263 17.79 -5.41 10.34
N ASP A 264 19.12 -5.33 10.29
CA ASP A 264 19.97 -5.85 11.38
C ASP A 264 19.81 -5.01 12.65
N GLN A 265 19.81 -3.68 12.53
CA GLN A 265 19.57 -2.74 13.64
C GLN A 265 18.10 -2.68 14.06
N PHE A 266 17.16 -3.00 13.17
CA PHE A 266 15.72 -2.82 13.39
C PHE A 266 15.25 -3.39 14.74
N ALA A 267 14.31 -2.72 15.40
CA ALA A 267 13.86 -3.09 16.74
C ALA A 267 13.40 -4.56 16.85
N ASP A 268 13.94 -5.27 17.85
CA ASP A 268 13.61 -6.67 18.15
C ASP A 268 12.45 -6.75 19.16
N VAL A 269 11.27 -6.33 18.70
CA VAL A 269 10.01 -6.30 19.47
C VAL A 269 8.93 -7.09 18.72
N PRO A 270 7.86 -7.54 19.40
CA PRO A 270 6.68 -8.08 18.75
C PRO A 270 6.05 -7.08 17.75
N GLN A 271 5.78 -7.52 16.51
CA GLN A 271 5.22 -6.68 15.45
C GLN A 271 4.06 -7.36 14.72
N ILE A 272 3.01 -6.58 14.42
CA ILE A 272 2.02 -6.93 13.39
C ILE A 272 2.28 -6.04 12.17
N HIS A 273 2.53 -6.66 11.02
CA HIS A 273 2.52 -6.02 9.71
C HIS A 273 1.19 -6.32 9.03
N MET A 274 0.45 -5.28 8.69
CA MET A 274 -0.83 -5.40 8.01
C MET A 274 -0.85 -4.55 6.76
N SER A 275 -1.42 -5.08 5.68
CA SER A 275 -1.75 -4.33 4.47
C SER A 275 -2.95 -5.01 3.79
N SER A 276 -3.14 -4.73 2.51
CA SER A 276 -4.34 -5.10 1.78
C SER A 276 -4.04 -5.36 0.31
N TRP A 277 -4.76 -6.28 -0.33
CA TRP A 277 -4.53 -6.66 -1.74
C TRP A 277 -4.79 -5.54 -2.75
N TYR A 278 -5.53 -4.49 -2.35
CA TYR A 278 -5.72 -3.27 -3.14
C TYR A 278 -5.06 -2.05 -2.48
N ASP A 279 -3.95 -2.25 -1.76
CA ASP A 279 -3.13 -1.19 -1.17
C ASP A 279 -1.75 -1.07 -1.83
N ALA A 280 -1.17 0.14 -1.80
CA ALA A 280 0.14 0.39 -2.39
C ALA A 280 1.32 -0.22 -1.60
N TYR A 281 1.08 -0.72 -0.38
CA TYR A 281 2.12 -1.18 0.54
C TYR A 281 2.12 -2.70 0.75
N ILE A 282 1.55 -3.46 -0.19
CA ILE A 282 1.57 -4.94 -0.18
C ILE A 282 3.01 -5.44 -0.05
N ARG A 283 3.89 -5.01 -0.97
CA ARG A 283 5.30 -5.39 -0.99
C ARG A 283 6.02 -4.98 0.29
N THR A 284 5.70 -3.80 0.81
CA THR A 284 6.24 -3.34 2.10
C THR A 284 5.91 -4.29 3.24
N ALA A 285 4.63 -4.64 3.43
CA ALA A 285 4.21 -5.53 4.51
C ALA A 285 4.80 -6.94 4.36
N THR A 286 4.83 -7.48 3.13
CA THR A 286 5.36 -8.82 2.87
C THR A 286 6.87 -8.89 3.01
N ASP A 287 7.62 -7.91 2.49
CA ASP A 287 9.09 -7.92 2.55
C ASP A 287 9.59 -7.74 3.99
N ASN A 288 8.97 -6.81 4.74
CA ASN A 288 9.27 -6.64 6.15
C ASN A 288 9.00 -7.92 6.93
N TYR A 289 7.84 -8.56 6.71
CA TYR A 289 7.52 -9.82 7.37
C TYR A 289 8.58 -10.89 7.05
N VAL A 290 8.90 -11.12 5.77
CA VAL A 290 9.86 -12.15 5.33
C VAL A 290 11.23 -11.93 5.95
N ALA A 291 11.72 -10.69 5.94
CA ALA A 291 13.06 -10.40 6.45
C ALA A 291 13.11 -10.41 7.99
N LEU A 292 12.16 -9.74 8.64
CA LEU A 292 12.19 -9.55 10.09
C LEU A 292 11.81 -10.83 10.86
N SER A 293 10.88 -11.64 10.35
CA SER A 293 10.53 -12.94 10.99
C SER A 293 11.72 -13.89 11.09
N ARG A 294 12.72 -13.74 10.20
CA ARG A 294 13.95 -14.55 10.19
C ARG A 294 15.08 -13.93 11.01
N LYS A 295 15.07 -12.61 11.21
CA LYS A 295 16.13 -11.85 11.88
C LYS A 295 15.82 -11.50 13.34
N LYS A 296 14.54 -11.41 13.71
CA LYS A 296 14.08 -10.95 15.02
C LYS A 296 13.59 -12.12 15.86
N ARG A 297 13.76 -12.00 17.18
CA ARG A 297 13.29 -12.98 18.17
C ARG A 297 11.84 -12.67 18.56
N GLY A 298 11.47 -11.39 18.59
CA GLY A 298 10.08 -10.98 18.75
C GLY A 298 9.19 -11.52 17.62
N PRO A 299 7.96 -11.97 17.90
CA PRO A 299 7.10 -12.51 16.86
C PRO A 299 6.69 -11.43 15.87
N VAL A 300 6.80 -11.77 14.59
CA VAL A 300 6.34 -10.95 13.47
C VAL A 300 5.10 -11.63 12.89
N ARG A 301 3.99 -10.89 12.76
CA ARG A 301 2.72 -11.37 12.21
C ARG A 301 2.38 -10.64 10.92
N LEU A 302 1.74 -11.33 9.98
CA LEU A 302 1.26 -10.76 8.73
C LEU A 302 -0.26 -10.89 8.62
N ILE A 303 -0.95 -9.78 8.33
CA ILE A 303 -2.39 -9.75 8.07
C ILE A 303 -2.64 -9.05 6.72
N MET A 304 -3.28 -9.75 5.77
CA MET A 304 -3.60 -9.20 4.46
C MET A 304 -5.08 -9.41 4.12
N GLY A 305 -5.83 -8.33 3.96
CA GLY A 305 -7.25 -8.35 3.56
C GLY A 305 -7.51 -7.85 2.14
N PRO A 306 -8.75 -7.86 1.64
CA PRO A 306 -9.10 -7.47 0.27
C PRO A 306 -9.58 -6.01 0.16
N TRP A 307 -9.11 -5.13 1.03
CA TRP A 307 -9.58 -3.75 1.18
C TRP A 307 -8.81 -2.74 0.33
N THR A 308 -9.33 -1.52 0.26
CA THR A 308 -8.53 -0.33 -0.04
C THR A 308 -7.77 0.16 1.20
N HIS A 309 -6.80 1.05 0.98
CA HIS A 309 -5.91 1.58 2.01
C HIS A 309 -6.62 2.05 3.31
N GLY A 310 -6.46 1.27 4.38
CA GLY A 310 -7.02 1.54 5.72
C GLY A 310 -8.50 1.21 5.90
N ASP A 311 -9.18 0.64 4.90
CA ASP A 311 -10.63 0.42 4.90
C ASP A 311 -11.03 -1.01 5.37
N ARG A 312 -10.32 -1.54 6.37
CA ARG A 312 -10.44 -2.92 6.89
C ARG A 312 -11.78 -3.35 7.48
N SER A 313 -12.68 -2.39 7.68
CA SER A 313 -14.03 -2.59 8.20
C SER A 313 -15.10 -2.54 7.09
N LYS A 314 -14.67 -2.41 5.83
CA LYS A 314 -15.52 -2.51 4.64
C LYS A 314 -15.40 -3.89 4.01
N ALA A 315 -16.51 -4.41 3.51
CA ALA A 315 -16.57 -5.69 2.81
C ALA A 315 -16.21 -5.60 1.32
N TYR A 316 -16.00 -4.41 0.77
CA TYR A 316 -15.83 -4.18 -0.66
C TYR A 316 -14.62 -3.29 -0.96
N ALA A 317 -14.09 -3.39 -2.19
CA ALA A 317 -13.11 -2.47 -2.75
C ALA A 317 -13.48 -2.17 -4.21
N GLY A 318 -13.78 -0.90 -4.50
CA GLY A 318 -14.33 -0.51 -5.81
C GLY A 318 -15.72 -1.10 -6.05
N ASP A 319 -15.88 -1.74 -7.20
CA ASP A 319 -17.16 -2.33 -7.64
C ASP A 319 -17.34 -3.79 -7.21
N VAL A 320 -16.44 -4.31 -6.37
CA VAL A 320 -16.43 -5.71 -5.97
C VAL A 320 -16.58 -5.85 -4.47
N ASP A 321 -17.53 -6.69 -4.07
CA ASP A 321 -17.81 -7.08 -2.70
C ASP A 321 -17.18 -8.44 -2.39
N PHE A 322 -16.45 -8.51 -1.28
CA PHE A 322 -15.77 -9.70 -0.78
C PHE A 322 -16.52 -10.38 0.37
N GLY A 323 -17.72 -9.89 0.68
CA GLY A 323 -18.61 -10.42 1.70
C GLY A 323 -18.27 -9.98 3.12
N PRO A 324 -19.19 -10.20 4.07
CA PRO A 324 -19.02 -9.78 5.47
C PRO A 324 -17.86 -10.50 6.18
N ALA A 325 -17.34 -11.60 5.63
CA ALA A 325 -16.17 -12.29 6.14
C ALA A 325 -14.87 -11.50 5.91
N ALA A 326 -14.86 -10.53 4.99
CA ALA A 326 -13.66 -9.76 4.64
C ALA A 326 -13.22 -8.78 5.72
N THR A 327 -14.12 -8.34 6.60
CA THR A 327 -13.78 -7.33 7.62
C THR A 327 -12.96 -7.92 8.75
N ILE A 328 -12.16 -7.10 9.43
CA ILE A 328 -11.61 -7.51 10.74
C ILE A 328 -12.73 -7.73 11.75
N ASP A 329 -13.70 -6.83 11.77
CA ASP A 329 -14.85 -6.79 12.68
C ASP A 329 -15.66 -8.09 12.61
N GLY A 330 -15.72 -8.80 13.73
CA GLY A 330 -16.42 -10.07 13.89
C GLY A 330 -15.73 -11.29 13.27
N ASN A 331 -14.61 -11.14 12.57
CA ASN A 331 -13.91 -12.26 11.94
C ASN A 331 -12.52 -12.53 12.53
N LEU A 332 -11.68 -11.49 12.70
CA LEU A 332 -10.36 -11.63 13.33
C LEU A 332 -10.35 -11.17 14.78
N ALA A 333 -11.22 -10.21 15.10
CA ALA A 333 -11.50 -9.71 16.43
C ALA A 333 -12.88 -9.04 16.41
N GLU A 334 -13.43 -8.69 17.58
CA GLU A 334 -14.69 -7.94 17.66
C GLU A 334 -14.65 -6.67 16.78
N ASN A 335 -13.55 -5.91 16.85
CA ASN A 335 -13.27 -4.75 16.02
C ASN A 335 -11.76 -4.45 16.01
N TRP A 336 -11.37 -3.43 15.26
CA TRP A 336 -9.97 -3.03 15.12
C TRP A 336 -9.29 -2.57 16.43
N ARG A 337 -10.02 -1.90 17.33
CA ARG A 337 -9.46 -1.48 18.63
C ARG A 337 -9.17 -2.69 19.52
N VAL A 338 -10.08 -3.68 19.53
CA VAL A 338 -9.90 -4.92 20.30
C VAL A 338 -8.70 -5.73 19.80
N LEU A 339 -8.49 -5.82 18.48
CA LEU A 339 -7.31 -6.51 17.93
C LEU A 339 -6.00 -5.91 18.46
N ARG A 340 -5.83 -4.59 18.35
CA ARG A 340 -4.65 -3.88 18.88
C ARG A 340 -4.52 -4.00 20.39
N GLN A 341 -5.63 -3.87 21.10
CA GLN A 341 -5.65 -3.98 22.55
C GLN A 341 -5.15 -5.36 23.01
N ARG A 342 -5.65 -6.45 22.42
CA ARG A 342 -5.19 -7.81 22.77
C ARG A 342 -3.69 -7.97 22.55
N TRP A 343 -3.16 -7.43 21.45
CA TRP A 343 -1.73 -7.43 21.17
C TRP A 343 -0.93 -6.70 22.25
N PHE A 344 -1.32 -5.46 22.58
CA PHE A 344 -0.61 -4.67 23.58
C PHE A 344 -0.78 -5.19 25.01
N ASP A 345 -1.94 -5.74 25.35
CA ASP A 345 -2.21 -6.31 26.68
C ASP A 345 -1.25 -7.48 26.94
N HIS A 346 -0.98 -8.30 25.92
CA HIS A 346 -0.03 -9.39 26.06
C HIS A 346 1.41 -8.91 26.12
N TRP A 347 1.89 -8.21 25.10
CA TRP A 347 3.32 -7.93 24.95
C TRP A 347 3.84 -6.82 25.87
N VAL A 348 2.97 -5.88 26.23
CA VAL A 348 3.38 -4.73 27.04
C VAL A 348 3.03 -4.93 28.52
N LYS A 349 1.88 -5.56 28.82
CA LYS A 349 1.44 -5.82 30.21
C LYS A 349 1.64 -7.26 30.70
N GLY A 350 1.91 -8.22 29.82
CA GLY A 350 2.07 -9.64 30.20
C GLY A 350 0.76 -10.38 30.43
N ILE A 351 -0.37 -9.87 29.93
CA ILE A 351 -1.68 -10.51 30.10
C ILE A 351 -1.79 -11.74 29.18
N ALA A 352 -2.03 -12.91 29.76
CA ALA A 352 -2.25 -14.13 29.00
C ALA A 352 -3.65 -14.12 28.35
N ASN A 353 -3.72 -13.78 27.06
CA ASN A 353 -4.97 -13.71 26.29
C ASN A 353 -4.94 -14.49 24.96
N GLY A 354 -3.89 -15.30 24.76
CA GLY A 354 -3.74 -16.24 23.65
C GLY A 354 -3.20 -15.67 22.34
N VAL A 355 -2.93 -14.36 22.24
CA VAL A 355 -2.44 -13.73 21.01
C VAL A 355 -1.06 -14.27 20.58
N ASP A 356 -0.27 -14.79 21.52
CA ASP A 356 1.01 -15.46 21.31
C ASP A 356 0.89 -16.76 20.50
N ARG A 357 -0.27 -17.43 20.57
CA ARG A 357 -0.55 -18.70 19.88
C ARG A 357 -1.31 -18.55 18.57
N GLU A 358 -1.65 -17.32 18.21
CA GLU A 358 -2.33 -17.05 16.94
C GLU A 358 -1.40 -17.31 15.75
N PRO A 359 -1.93 -17.73 14.58
CA PRO A 359 -1.13 -18.01 13.39
C PRO A 359 -0.25 -16.84 12.98
N ALA A 360 0.94 -17.15 12.43
CA ALA A 360 1.89 -16.14 11.97
C ALA A 360 1.33 -15.30 10.82
N VAL A 361 0.61 -15.95 9.91
CA VAL A 361 0.07 -15.35 8.70
C VAL A 361 -1.44 -15.55 8.62
N ARG A 362 -2.17 -14.46 8.36
CA ARG A 362 -3.61 -14.45 8.08
C ARG A 362 -3.85 -13.73 6.76
N LEU A 363 -4.41 -14.42 5.79
CA LEU A 363 -4.67 -13.88 4.46
C LEU A 363 -6.15 -14.04 4.15
N PHE A 364 -6.74 -13.04 3.52
CA PHE A 364 -8.05 -13.20 2.93
C PHE A 364 -7.90 -13.77 1.52
N LEU A 365 -8.43 -14.97 1.30
CA LEU A 365 -8.56 -15.57 -0.03
C LEU A 365 -9.80 -14.98 -0.70
N MET A 366 -9.59 -14.11 -1.68
CA MET A 366 -10.64 -13.52 -2.51
C MET A 366 -11.25 -14.60 -3.41
N GLY A 367 -12.56 -14.55 -3.66
CA GLY A 367 -13.26 -15.46 -4.58
C GLY A 367 -14.13 -16.50 -3.88
N GLY A 368 -14.92 -17.24 -4.66
CA GLY A 368 -15.86 -18.24 -4.14
C GLY A 368 -17.28 -17.75 -3.87
N GLY A 369 -17.57 -16.47 -4.17
CA GLY A 369 -18.91 -15.87 -4.12
C GLY A 369 -19.82 -16.28 -5.29
N SER A 370 -20.96 -15.60 -5.38
CA SER A 370 -21.99 -15.89 -6.39
C SER A 370 -21.70 -15.32 -7.78
N GLU A 371 -20.80 -14.33 -7.89
CA GLU A 371 -20.50 -13.58 -9.12
C GLU A 371 -21.69 -12.80 -9.68
N ARG A 372 -22.74 -12.65 -8.87
CA ARG A 372 -23.94 -11.87 -9.18
C ARG A 372 -23.83 -10.47 -8.61
N ARG A 373 -24.63 -9.58 -9.14
CA ARG A 373 -24.73 -8.20 -8.65
C ARG A 373 -25.53 -8.19 -7.35
N ASN A 374 -24.95 -7.63 -6.30
CA ASN A 374 -25.63 -7.45 -5.02
C ASN A 374 -26.55 -6.21 -5.02
N ALA A 375 -27.24 -5.98 -3.91
CA ALA A 375 -28.19 -4.86 -3.77
C ALA A 375 -27.56 -3.47 -3.93
N ASP A 376 -26.25 -3.33 -3.69
CA ASP A 376 -25.50 -2.08 -3.86
C ASP A 376 -24.94 -1.92 -5.29
N GLY A 377 -25.25 -2.85 -6.19
CA GLY A 377 -24.76 -2.83 -7.57
C GLY A 377 -23.35 -3.41 -7.77
N ARG A 378 -22.73 -3.97 -6.73
CA ARG A 378 -21.37 -4.54 -6.77
C ARG A 378 -21.37 -6.02 -7.13
N MET A 379 -20.28 -6.50 -7.73
CA MET A 379 -20.08 -7.93 -7.98
C MET A 379 -19.77 -8.65 -6.67
N ASP A 380 -20.55 -9.67 -6.31
CA ASP A 380 -20.26 -10.56 -5.18
C ASP A 380 -19.16 -11.56 -5.54
N HIS A 381 -17.91 -11.17 -5.30
CA HIS A 381 -16.74 -12.06 -5.47
C HIS A 381 -16.55 -12.98 -4.28
N GLY A 382 -16.92 -12.52 -3.09
CA GLY A 382 -16.81 -13.27 -1.85
C GLY A 382 -15.35 -13.53 -1.42
N GLY A 383 -15.20 -14.45 -0.48
CA GLY A 383 -13.89 -14.89 0.02
C GLY A 383 -13.94 -15.37 1.46
N ARG A 384 -12.80 -15.88 1.95
CA ARG A 384 -12.65 -16.43 3.30
C ARG A 384 -11.24 -16.23 3.82
N TRP A 385 -11.10 -16.09 5.14
CA TRP A 385 -9.78 -16.06 5.79
C TRP A 385 -9.13 -17.45 5.76
N ILE A 386 -7.87 -17.47 5.36
CA ILE A 386 -6.95 -18.60 5.48
C ILE A 386 -5.79 -18.25 6.40
N VAL A 387 -5.15 -19.27 6.95
CA VAL A 387 -4.05 -19.14 7.90
C VAL A 387 -2.83 -19.92 7.44
N GLY A 388 -1.65 -19.43 7.81
CA GLY A 388 -0.38 -20.05 7.47
C GLY A 388 0.67 -19.85 8.56
N ASP A 389 1.67 -20.73 8.52
CA ASP A 389 2.81 -20.69 9.43
C ASP A 389 3.93 -19.76 8.89
N ASP A 390 3.93 -19.48 7.58
CA ASP A 390 4.88 -18.57 6.94
C ASP A 390 4.31 -17.90 5.67
N TRP A 391 5.01 -16.88 5.16
CA TRP A 391 4.74 -16.23 3.87
C TRP A 391 6.00 -16.22 2.98
N PRO A 392 5.91 -16.61 1.69
CA PRO A 392 4.77 -17.27 1.05
C PRO A 392 4.38 -18.58 1.75
N LEU A 393 3.15 -19.05 1.55
CA LEU A 393 2.71 -20.28 2.20
C LEU A 393 3.59 -21.47 1.75
N PRO A 394 4.04 -22.38 2.64
CA PRO A 394 4.94 -23.49 2.28
C PRO A 394 4.43 -24.42 1.17
N GLN A 395 3.11 -24.51 1.00
CA GLN A 395 2.46 -25.33 -0.02
C GLN A 395 2.37 -24.66 -1.40
N VAL A 396 2.88 -23.44 -1.57
CA VAL A 396 2.92 -22.73 -2.85
C VAL A 396 3.81 -23.46 -3.85
N LYS A 397 3.28 -23.65 -5.06
CA LYS A 397 4.00 -24.14 -6.23
C LYS A 397 4.08 -23.02 -7.27
N PHE A 398 5.27 -22.45 -7.41
CA PHE A 398 5.57 -21.48 -8.45
C PHE A 398 5.53 -22.16 -9.82
N THR A 399 4.50 -21.83 -10.62
CA THR A 399 4.20 -22.47 -11.89
C THR A 399 4.37 -21.48 -13.03
N CYS A 400 5.15 -21.86 -14.03
CA CYS A 400 5.40 -21.05 -15.21
C CYS A 400 4.23 -21.15 -16.19
N TYR A 401 3.73 -20.01 -16.66
CA TYR A 401 2.80 -19.90 -17.79
C TYR A 401 3.43 -19.02 -18.86
N HIS A 402 3.67 -19.61 -20.03
CA HIS A 402 4.27 -18.93 -21.17
C HIS A 402 3.22 -18.15 -21.95
N LEU A 403 3.64 -17.01 -22.50
CA LEU A 403 2.84 -16.17 -23.39
C LEU A 403 3.02 -16.71 -24.81
N HIS A 404 1.91 -16.97 -25.52
CA HIS A 404 1.92 -17.50 -26.89
C HIS A 404 1.49 -16.42 -27.90
N ALA A 405 1.97 -16.52 -29.14
CA ALA A 405 1.67 -15.56 -30.20
C ALA A 405 0.17 -15.47 -30.58
N ASP A 406 -0.62 -16.49 -30.25
CA ASP A 406 -2.07 -16.54 -30.45
C ASP A 406 -2.87 -15.95 -29.27
N GLY A 407 -2.20 -15.38 -28.27
CA GLY A 407 -2.83 -14.83 -27.06
C GLY A 407 -3.14 -15.88 -25.99
N ARG A 408 -2.69 -17.13 -26.15
CA ARG A 408 -2.81 -18.13 -25.08
C ARG A 408 -1.79 -17.89 -23.96
N LEU A 409 -2.21 -18.14 -22.73
CA LEU A 409 -1.36 -18.26 -21.55
C LEU A 409 -1.35 -19.74 -21.10
N ASP A 410 -0.22 -20.43 -21.23
CA ASP A 410 -0.16 -21.90 -21.08
C ASP A 410 1.15 -22.37 -20.46
N PRO A 411 1.16 -23.43 -19.60
CA PRO A 411 2.40 -24.03 -19.11
C PRO A 411 3.29 -24.64 -20.20
N ALA A 412 2.73 -24.99 -21.36
CA ALA A 412 3.50 -25.48 -22.50
C ALA A 412 4.34 -24.35 -23.14
N LEU A 413 5.53 -24.71 -23.60
CA LEU A 413 6.39 -23.79 -24.35
C LEU A 413 5.71 -23.36 -25.66
N PRO A 414 5.94 -22.11 -26.11
CA PRO A 414 5.45 -21.64 -27.39
C PRO A 414 6.20 -22.27 -28.56
N ALA A 415 5.66 -22.10 -29.77
CA ALA A 415 6.28 -22.61 -30.99
C ALA A 415 7.68 -22.00 -31.23
N ALA A 416 8.58 -22.79 -31.79
CA ALA A 416 9.88 -22.29 -32.24
C ALA A 416 9.70 -21.28 -33.38
N GLY A 417 10.44 -20.16 -33.34
CA GLY A 417 10.45 -19.16 -34.41
C GLY A 417 9.16 -18.34 -34.56
N ALA A 418 8.26 -18.33 -33.56
CA ALA A 418 7.10 -17.44 -33.56
C ALA A 418 7.53 -15.97 -33.73
N ALA A 419 6.79 -15.21 -34.54
CA ALA A 419 7.07 -13.78 -34.71
C ALA A 419 6.79 -13.01 -33.40
N PRO A 420 7.57 -11.96 -33.09
CA PRO A 420 7.27 -11.11 -31.95
C PRO A 420 5.97 -10.32 -32.18
N LEU A 421 5.26 -10.06 -31.09
CA LEU A 421 4.08 -9.20 -31.07
C LEU A 421 4.55 -7.75 -30.94
N ALA A 422 4.11 -6.87 -31.84
CA ALA A 422 4.50 -5.47 -31.87
C ALA A 422 3.30 -4.56 -31.63
N TYR A 423 3.51 -3.47 -30.88
CA TYR A 423 2.51 -2.43 -30.65
C TYR A 423 3.18 -1.06 -30.49
N ASP A 424 2.44 0.00 -30.79
CA ASP A 424 2.91 1.37 -30.61
C ASP A 424 2.47 1.91 -29.25
N TYR A 425 3.42 2.36 -28.46
CA TYR A 425 3.17 3.12 -27.24
C TYR A 425 3.34 4.62 -27.51
N ASP A 426 2.24 5.35 -27.39
CA ASP A 426 2.19 6.82 -27.49
C ASP A 426 2.06 7.46 -26.10
N PRO A 427 3.10 8.18 -25.60
CA PRO A 427 3.05 8.94 -24.35
C PRO A 427 1.98 10.06 -24.30
N ALA A 428 1.35 10.41 -25.43
CA ALA A 428 0.20 11.31 -25.48
C ALA A 428 -1.15 10.58 -25.32
N ASN A 429 -1.18 9.26 -25.35
CA ASN A 429 -2.37 8.42 -25.18
C ASN A 429 -2.09 7.20 -24.29
N PRO A 430 -1.60 7.39 -23.04
CA PRO A 430 -1.30 6.27 -22.16
C PRO A 430 -2.56 5.46 -21.84
N VAL A 431 -2.38 4.18 -21.48
CA VAL A 431 -3.44 3.32 -20.96
C VAL A 431 -3.92 3.89 -19.61
N PRO A 432 -5.23 4.14 -19.46
CA PRO A 432 -5.76 4.71 -18.23
C PRO A 432 -5.70 3.71 -17.08
N THR A 433 -5.40 4.20 -15.88
CA THR A 433 -5.50 3.42 -14.64
C THR A 433 -6.97 3.18 -14.30
N ILE A 434 -7.33 1.90 -14.19
CA ILE A 434 -8.63 1.43 -13.70
C ILE A 434 -8.39 0.60 -12.45
N GLY A 435 -8.51 1.24 -11.28
CA GLY A 435 -8.30 0.59 -10.00
C GLY A 435 -6.87 0.14 -9.73
N GLY A 436 -6.77 -1.00 -9.05
CA GLY A 436 -5.52 -1.64 -8.69
C GLY A 436 -5.07 -1.30 -7.26
N PRO A 437 -3.93 -1.88 -6.85
CA PRO A 437 -3.37 -1.64 -5.53
C PRO A 437 -2.67 -0.28 -5.45
N LEU A 438 -3.45 0.76 -5.14
CA LEU A 438 -2.99 2.13 -5.00
C LEU A 438 -3.70 2.86 -3.85
N THR A 439 -3.14 4.01 -3.44
CA THR A 439 -3.71 4.85 -2.39
C THR A 439 -3.53 6.32 -2.72
N SER A 440 -4.24 7.20 -2.01
CA SER A 440 -4.07 8.66 -2.06
C SER A 440 -4.24 9.30 -3.45
N GLY A 441 -4.81 8.62 -4.45
CA GLY A 441 -4.98 9.15 -5.82
C GLY A 441 -6.10 10.19 -5.98
N GLN A 442 -7.00 10.31 -5.00
CA GLN A 442 -8.14 11.22 -5.06
C GLN A 442 -7.69 12.70 -5.08
N PRO A 443 -8.33 13.58 -5.87
CA PRO A 443 -9.55 13.36 -6.66
C PRO A 443 -9.35 12.77 -8.07
N VAL A 444 -8.14 12.37 -8.46
CA VAL A 444 -7.81 12.06 -9.86
C VAL A 444 -8.02 10.59 -10.20
N PHE A 445 -7.67 9.69 -9.28
CA PHE A 445 -7.78 8.24 -9.48
C PHE A 445 -7.96 7.52 -8.15
N GLU A 446 -8.41 6.27 -8.20
CA GLU A 446 -8.68 5.48 -7.00
C GLU A 446 -8.32 4.00 -7.17
N GLY A 447 -8.04 3.36 -6.03
CA GLY A 447 -7.70 1.95 -5.96
C GLY A 447 -8.94 1.09 -5.73
N GLY A 448 -8.76 -0.22 -5.84
CA GLY A 448 -9.81 -1.22 -5.68
C GLY A 448 -9.94 -2.16 -6.87
N ALA A 449 -10.93 -3.04 -6.81
CA ALA A 449 -11.22 -3.99 -7.86
C ALA A 449 -12.35 -3.45 -8.75
N TYR A 450 -12.13 -3.50 -10.06
CA TYR A 450 -13.05 -2.98 -11.07
C TYR A 450 -12.99 -3.85 -12.33
N ASP A 451 -14.08 -3.82 -13.11
CA ASP A 451 -14.06 -4.34 -14.48
C ASP A 451 -13.03 -3.54 -15.28
N GLN A 452 -12.15 -4.21 -16.02
CA GLN A 452 -11.14 -3.59 -16.88
C GLN A 452 -11.74 -3.04 -18.19
N ARG A 453 -12.84 -2.29 -18.02
CA ARG A 453 -13.60 -1.61 -19.05
C ARG A 453 -13.57 -0.12 -18.78
N GLU A 454 -13.24 0.64 -19.82
CA GLU A 454 -13.18 2.09 -19.74
C GLU A 454 -14.54 2.65 -19.30
N ASP A 455 -14.51 3.55 -18.32
CA ASP A 455 -15.67 4.23 -17.75
C ASP A 455 -15.30 5.70 -17.51
N GLU A 456 -16.23 6.63 -17.68
CA GLU A 456 -15.97 8.07 -17.58
C GLU A 456 -15.49 8.52 -16.20
N ARG A 457 -15.70 7.72 -15.15
CA ARG A 457 -15.16 7.99 -13.81
C ARG A 457 -13.64 7.94 -13.74
N PHE A 458 -12.97 7.27 -14.68
CA PHE A 458 -11.52 7.09 -14.65
C PHE A 458 -10.80 8.12 -15.49
N PHE A 459 -9.76 8.73 -14.90
CA PHE A 459 -8.94 9.71 -15.59
C PHE A 459 -8.30 9.13 -16.86
N GLY A 460 -8.33 9.90 -17.95
CA GLY A 460 -7.63 9.56 -19.19
C GLY A 460 -8.38 8.58 -20.10
N VAL A 461 -9.56 8.12 -19.70
CA VAL A 461 -10.46 7.34 -20.56
C VAL A 461 -10.87 8.16 -21.79
N ARG A 462 -10.83 7.51 -22.97
CA ARG A 462 -11.21 8.11 -24.25
C ARG A 462 -12.30 7.34 -24.97
N ARG A 463 -12.54 6.08 -24.58
CA ARG A 463 -13.47 5.16 -25.22
C ARG A 463 -14.36 4.46 -24.17
N PRO A 464 -15.22 5.21 -23.46
CA PRO A 464 -16.11 4.62 -22.46
C PRO A 464 -16.89 3.42 -23.02
N GLY A 465 -16.99 2.36 -22.23
CA GLY A 465 -17.70 1.12 -22.56
C GLY A 465 -16.87 0.05 -23.26
N LEU A 466 -15.68 0.36 -23.80
CA LEU A 466 -14.77 -0.62 -24.38
C LEU A 466 -13.81 -1.22 -23.32
N PRO A 467 -13.47 -2.51 -23.39
CA PRO A 467 -12.47 -3.09 -22.51
C PRO A 467 -11.08 -2.53 -22.83
N LEU A 468 -10.20 -2.41 -21.83
CA LEU A 468 -8.78 -2.08 -22.07
C LEU A 468 -8.12 -3.07 -23.04
N ALA A 469 -8.62 -4.31 -23.05
CA ALA A 469 -8.26 -5.37 -24.00
C ALA A 469 -8.42 -4.99 -25.48
N ALA A 470 -9.30 -4.04 -25.79
CA ALA A 470 -9.57 -3.60 -27.16
C ALA A 470 -8.59 -2.52 -27.64
N ARG A 471 -7.70 -2.03 -26.77
CA ARG A 471 -6.68 -1.06 -27.16
C ARG A 471 -5.55 -1.78 -27.89
N ALA A 472 -5.07 -1.17 -28.98
CA ALA A 472 -3.97 -1.73 -29.78
C ALA A 472 -2.62 -1.76 -29.04
N ASP A 473 -2.48 -0.97 -27.96
CA ASP A 473 -1.29 -0.90 -27.11
C ASP A 473 -1.40 -1.78 -25.84
N VAL A 474 -2.35 -2.72 -25.81
CA VAL A 474 -2.52 -3.71 -24.74
C VAL A 474 -2.51 -5.11 -25.35
N LEU A 475 -1.46 -5.88 -25.09
CA LEU A 475 -1.37 -7.29 -25.46
C LEU A 475 -2.06 -8.14 -24.39
N VAL A 476 -2.89 -9.09 -24.81
CA VAL A 476 -3.73 -9.91 -23.92
C VAL A 476 -3.32 -11.37 -24.03
N PHE A 477 -3.05 -12.00 -22.88
CA PHE A 477 -2.76 -13.43 -22.79
C PHE A 477 -3.67 -14.08 -21.77
N GLU A 478 -4.40 -15.12 -22.15
CA GLU A 478 -5.34 -15.80 -21.25
C GLU A 478 -5.29 -17.32 -21.36
N THR A 479 -5.56 -17.98 -20.23
CA THR A 479 -5.75 -19.43 -20.21
C THR A 479 -7.02 -19.81 -20.97
N GLN A 480 -7.18 -21.10 -21.29
CA GLN A 480 -8.52 -21.64 -21.49
C GLN A 480 -9.37 -21.45 -20.22
N PRO A 481 -10.72 -21.52 -20.31
CA PRO A 481 -11.54 -21.57 -19.10
C PRO A 481 -11.02 -22.69 -18.21
N LEU A 482 -10.78 -22.40 -16.94
CA LEU A 482 -10.20 -23.35 -16.01
C LEU A 482 -11.19 -24.51 -15.78
N ASP A 483 -10.71 -25.74 -15.87
CA ASP A 483 -11.56 -26.92 -15.61
C ASP A 483 -11.89 -27.10 -14.12
N GLU A 484 -11.05 -26.55 -13.25
CA GLU A 484 -11.18 -26.60 -11.79
C GLU A 484 -10.79 -25.28 -11.13
N ASN A 485 -11.09 -25.15 -9.84
CA ASN A 485 -10.70 -23.97 -9.08
C ASN A 485 -9.18 -23.92 -8.87
N VAL A 486 -8.58 -22.75 -9.12
CA VAL A 486 -7.15 -22.52 -8.97
C VAL A 486 -6.91 -21.36 -8.00
N ALA A 487 -6.19 -21.60 -6.90
CA ALA A 487 -5.78 -20.53 -5.99
C ALA A 487 -4.40 -20.00 -6.35
N VAL A 488 -4.28 -18.69 -6.55
CA VAL A 488 -3.02 -17.96 -6.71
C VAL A 488 -2.77 -17.18 -5.43
N VAL A 489 -1.78 -17.60 -4.64
CA VAL A 489 -1.50 -17.07 -3.30
C VAL A 489 -0.01 -16.81 -3.14
N GLY A 490 0.43 -15.57 -3.37
CA GLY A 490 1.85 -15.24 -3.25
C GLY A 490 2.33 -14.10 -4.15
N PRO A 491 3.66 -13.89 -4.19
CA PRO A 491 4.30 -12.98 -5.13
C PRO A 491 4.23 -13.50 -6.57
N ILE A 492 4.14 -12.58 -7.53
CA ILE A 492 4.07 -12.86 -8.97
C ILE A 492 5.31 -12.27 -9.64
N VAL A 493 5.88 -13.01 -10.59
CA VAL A 493 7.04 -12.55 -11.36
C VAL A 493 6.72 -12.71 -12.84
N VAL A 494 6.95 -11.66 -13.62
CA VAL A 494 6.74 -11.66 -15.07
C VAL A 494 8.09 -11.42 -15.74
N LYS A 495 8.56 -12.37 -16.55
CA LYS A 495 9.79 -12.26 -17.32
C LYS A 495 9.47 -12.08 -18.79
N LEU A 496 9.93 -10.99 -19.37
CA LEU A 496 9.65 -10.64 -20.76
C LEU A 496 10.95 -10.50 -21.55
N HIS A 497 10.96 -11.05 -22.76
CA HIS A 497 11.96 -10.73 -23.78
C HIS A 497 11.38 -9.62 -24.65
N ILE A 498 12.01 -8.45 -24.65
CA ILE A 498 11.45 -7.25 -25.29
C ILE A 498 12.48 -6.54 -26.16
N SER A 499 12.00 -5.74 -27.09
CA SER A 499 12.79 -4.67 -27.71
C SER A 499 11.94 -3.43 -27.95
N SER A 500 12.58 -2.29 -28.17
CA SER A 500 11.91 -1.02 -28.47
C SER A 500 12.64 -0.29 -29.58
N THR A 501 11.94 0.55 -30.34
CA THR A 501 12.58 1.51 -31.27
C THR A 501 13.17 2.73 -30.55
N CYS A 502 12.93 2.87 -29.25
CA CYS A 502 13.38 3.98 -28.43
C CYS A 502 14.49 3.58 -27.46
N VAL A 503 15.19 4.59 -26.94
CA VAL A 503 16.32 4.42 -26.00
C VAL A 503 15.86 4.20 -24.55
N ASP A 504 14.57 4.35 -24.29
CA ASP A 504 13.92 4.02 -23.04
C ASP A 504 12.42 3.85 -23.30
N THR A 505 11.75 3.09 -22.44
CA THR A 505 10.30 2.92 -22.42
C THR A 505 9.91 2.24 -21.09
N ASP A 506 8.63 2.07 -20.83
CA ASP A 506 8.15 1.25 -19.73
C ASP A 506 7.47 -0.02 -20.26
N PHE A 507 7.43 -1.08 -19.47
CA PHE A 507 6.53 -2.22 -19.67
C PHE A 507 5.72 -2.47 -18.40
N THR A 508 4.42 -2.70 -18.55
CA THR A 508 3.49 -3.01 -17.48
C THR A 508 2.97 -4.43 -17.62
N ALA A 509 2.64 -5.05 -16.49
CA ALA A 509 1.99 -6.35 -16.43
C ALA A 509 0.85 -6.31 -15.41
N LYS A 510 -0.37 -6.71 -15.80
CA LYS A 510 -1.56 -6.71 -14.95
C LYS A 510 -2.21 -8.09 -14.95
N LEU A 511 -2.38 -8.67 -13.76
CA LEU A 511 -3.09 -9.93 -13.56
C LEU A 511 -4.58 -9.67 -13.34
N ILE A 512 -5.41 -10.42 -14.06
CA ILE A 512 -6.86 -10.25 -14.13
C ILE A 512 -7.54 -11.61 -13.94
N ASP A 513 -8.60 -11.62 -13.14
CA ASP A 513 -9.57 -12.71 -13.07
C ASP A 513 -10.73 -12.44 -14.04
N VAL A 514 -10.86 -13.25 -15.09
CA VAL A 514 -11.91 -13.09 -16.10
C VAL A 514 -13.06 -14.01 -15.76
N HIS A 515 -14.14 -13.41 -15.28
CA HIS A 515 -15.39 -14.07 -14.99
C HIS A 515 -16.20 -14.28 -16.28
N PRO A 516 -16.85 -15.45 -16.46
CA PRO A 516 -17.70 -15.71 -17.61
C PRO A 516 -18.94 -14.80 -17.63
N ALA A 517 -19.58 -14.70 -18.79
CA ALA A 517 -20.83 -13.97 -18.91
C ALA A 517 -21.96 -14.62 -18.11
N ASN A 518 -22.79 -13.80 -17.47
CA ASN A 518 -24.00 -14.20 -16.77
C ASN A 518 -25.10 -13.12 -16.92
N ASP A 519 -26.30 -13.29 -16.35
CA ASP A 519 -27.39 -12.32 -16.62
C ASP A 519 -27.11 -10.91 -16.07
N ASP A 520 -26.30 -10.77 -15.00
CA ASP A 520 -25.96 -9.46 -14.43
C ASP A 520 -24.76 -8.81 -15.13
N TYR A 521 -23.91 -9.64 -15.74
CA TYR A 521 -22.69 -9.28 -16.46
C TYR A 521 -22.66 -10.04 -17.81
N PRO A 522 -23.51 -9.67 -18.79
CA PRO A 522 -23.66 -10.42 -20.05
C PRO A 522 -22.43 -10.37 -20.96
N ARG A 523 -21.42 -9.56 -20.63
CA ARG A 523 -20.13 -9.47 -21.32
C ARG A 523 -18.97 -10.06 -20.49
N GLY A 524 -19.29 -10.78 -19.42
CA GLY A 524 -18.33 -11.16 -18.39
C GLY A 524 -17.88 -9.97 -17.55
N PHE A 525 -16.94 -10.24 -16.64
CA PHE A 525 -16.32 -9.22 -15.78
C PHE A 525 -14.82 -9.49 -15.68
N ALA A 526 -13.99 -8.55 -16.09
CA ALA A 526 -12.53 -8.67 -16.05
C ALA A 526 -12.01 -7.96 -14.80
N MET A 527 -11.94 -8.65 -13.66
CA MET A 527 -11.55 -8.05 -12.39
C MET A 527 -10.02 -7.94 -12.30
N ASN A 528 -9.49 -6.72 -12.12
CA ASN A 528 -8.06 -6.57 -11.80
C ASN A 528 -7.72 -7.12 -10.41
N LEU A 529 -6.60 -7.82 -10.31
CA LEU A 529 -6.05 -8.30 -9.04
C LEU A 529 -4.86 -7.45 -8.60
N CYS A 530 -3.84 -7.37 -9.46
CA CYS A 530 -2.59 -6.66 -9.17
C CYS A 530 -1.91 -6.27 -10.48
N ASP A 531 -1.01 -5.30 -10.40
CA ASP A 531 -0.18 -4.89 -11.53
C ASP A 531 1.20 -4.42 -11.06
N GLY A 532 2.13 -4.39 -12.00
CA GLY A 532 3.47 -3.86 -11.84
C GLY A 532 3.94 -3.18 -13.12
N ILE A 533 5.06 -2.47 -13.01
CA ILE A 533 5.72 -1.75 -14.09
C ILE A 533 7.23 -1.97 -13.97
N LEU A 534 7.96 -1.85 -15.08
CA LEU A 534 9.38 -1.64 -15.10
C LEU A 534 9.72 -0.53 -16.11
N ARG A 535 10.48 0.47 -15.65
CA ARG A 535 11.12 1.47 -16.50
C ARG A 535 12.45 0.94 -17.00
N CYS A 536 12.58 0.76 -18.32
CA CYS A 536 13.61 -0.08 -18.92
C CYS A 536 15.04 0.43 -18.71
N ARG A 537 15.25 1.73 -18.48
CA ARG A 537 16.59 2.23 -18.10
C ARG A 537 17.14 1.57 -16.82
N TYR A 538 16.27 1.06 -15.94
CA TYR A 538 16.67 0.39 -14.70
C TYR A 538 16.74 -1.14 -14.79
N ARG A 539 16.56 -1.72 -15.98
CA ARG A 539 16.45 -3.18 -16.18
C ARG A 539 17.63 -4.01 -15.65
N ARG A 540 18.83 -3.42 -15.55
CA ARG A 540 20.03 -4.09 -15.03
C ARG A 540 20.50 -3.58 -13.67
N SER A 541 20.11 -2.36 -13.30
CA SER A 541 20.54 -1.72 -12.05
C SER A 541 19.60 -0.57 -11.69
N TRP A 542 19.19 -0.53 -10.42
CA TRP A 542 18.47 0.62 -9.86
C TRP A 542 19.40 1.83 -9.65
N GLU A 543 20.70 1.61 -9.44
CA GLU A 543 21.67 2.67 -9.16
C GLU A 543 22.28 3.29 -10.43
N LYS A 544 22.46 2.47 -11.48
CA LYS A 544 23.13 2.87 -12.71
C LYS A 544 22.18 2.69 -13.89
N PRO A 545 21.32 3.68 -14.19
CA PRO A 545 20.42 3.59 -15.32
C PRO A 545 21.22 3.51 -16.63
N GLU A 546 20.82 2.61 -17.53
CA GLU A 546 21.41 2.46 -18.85
C GLU A 546 20.35 2.57 -19.95
N PRO A 547 20.57 3.37 -21.01
CA PRO A 547 19.63 3.41 -22.13
C PRO A 547 19.50 2.03 -22.78
N MET A 548 18.35 1.76 -23.38
CA MET A 548 18.17 0.65 -24.30
C MET A 548 18.87 0.97 -25.63
N THR A 549 19.38 -0.06 -26.30
CA THR A 549 19.78 0.04 -27.71
C THR A 549 18.54 -0.19 -28.58
N PRO A 550 18.12 0.77 -29.44
CA PRO A 550 16.97 0.58 -30.31
C PRO A 550 17.08 -0.70 -31.16
N GLY A 551 16.04 -1.54 -31.09
CA GLY A 551 15.94 -2.80 -31.82
C GLY A 551 16.62 -4.00 -31.14
N GLU A 552 17.51 -3.78 -30.17
CA GLU A 552 18.16 -4.87 -29.43
C GLU A 552 17.17 -5.56 -28.49
N VAL A 553 17.22 -6.89 -28.46
CA VAL A 553 16.39 -7.70 -27.55
C VAL A 553 17.06 -7.79 -26.19
N CYS A 554 16.32 -7.52 -25.12
CA CYS A 554 16.77 -7.76 -23.76
C CYS A 554 15.69 -8.48 -22.94
N GLU A 555 16.13 -9.19 -21.89
CA GLU A 555 15.24 -9.74 -20.88
C GLU A 555 14.97 -8.67 -19.81
N ILE A 556 13.72 -8.55 -19.38
CA ILE A 556 13.30 -7.73 -18.26
C ILE A 556 12.46 -8.54 -17.27
N THR A 557 12.46 -8.12 -16.01
CA THR A 557 11.61 -8.69 -14.96
C THR A 557 10.70 -7.60 -14.41
N ILE A 558 9.39 -7.85 -14.42
CA ILE A 558 8.36 -7.04 -13.76
C ILE A 558 7.87 -7.83 -12.56
N GLU A 559 7.74 -7.16 -11.41
CA GLU A 559 7.20 -7.73 -10.18
C GLU A 559 5.84 -7.07 -9.87
N PRO A 560 4.71 -7.56 -10.45
CA PRO A 560 3.40 -7.17 -9.95
C PRO A 560 3.29 -7.47 -8.45
N PHE A 561 2.51 -6.66 -7.73
CA PHE A 561 2.27 -6.95 -6.31
C PHE A 561 1.64 -8.33 -6.11
N ALA A 562 1.90 -8.92 -4.94
CA ALA A 562 1.34 -10.20 -4.55
C ALA A 562 -0.20 -10.16 -4.46
N THR A 563 -0.84 -11.33 -4.62
CA THR A 563 -2.29 -11.49 -4.46
C THR A 563 -2.63 -12.79 -3.74
N CYS A 564 -3.91 -12.91 -3.37
CA CYS A 564 -4.51 -14.11 -2.79
C CYS A 564 -5.93 -14.26 -3.35
N ASN A 565 -6.04 -14.91 -4.51
CA ASN A 565 -7.30 -15.06 -5.26
C ASN A 565 -7.57 -16.51 -5.65
N LEU A 566 -8.84 -16.90 -5.54
CA LEU A 566 -9.39 -18.15 -6.07
C LEU A 566 -10.07 -17.86 -7.41
N PHE A 567 -9.44 -18.31 -8.49
CA PHE A 567 -10.07 -18.38 -9.80
C PHE A 567 -11.00 -19.60 -9.82
N LYS A 568 -12.29 -19.39 -10.07
CA LYS A 568 -13.26 -20.50 -10.11
C LYS A 568 -13.17 -21.25 -11.44
N ALA A 569 -13.61 -22.50 -11.44
CA ALA A 569 -13.83 -23.24 -12.69
C ALA A 569 -14.69 -22.41 -13.65
N GLY A 570 -14.30 -22.36 -14.93
CA GLY A 570 -14.90 -21.52 -15.96
C GLY A 570 -14.32 -20.10 -16.05
N HIS A 571 -13.60 -19.60 -15.04
CA HIS A 571 -12.84 -18.35 -15.15
C HIS A 571 -11.62 -18.53 -16.03
N ARG A 572 -10.96 -17.42 -16.40
CA ARG A 572 -9.63 -17.44 -17.01
C ARG A 572 -8.65 -16.62 -16.17
N ILE A 573 -7.41 -17.09 -16.13
CA ILE A 573 -6.28 -16.27 -15.68
C ILE A 573 -5.83 -15.46 -16.89
N ARG A 574 -5.85 -14.13 -16.77
CA ARG A 574 -5.43 -13.22 -17.84
C ARG A 574 -4.29 -12.32 -17.40
N LEU A 575 -3.32 -12.14 -18.28
CA LEU A 575 -2.20 -11.23 -18.15
C LEU A 575 -2.25 -10.20 -19.28
N ASP A 576 -2.36 -8.92 -18.92
CA ASP A 576 -2.24 -7.81 -19.85
C ASP A 576 -0.83 -7.23 -19.82
N ILE A 577 -0.21 -7.05 -20.99
CA ILE A 577 1.08 -6.38 -21.16
C ILE A 577 0.87 -5.08 -21.93
N SER A 578 1.41 -3.97 -21.41
CA SER A 578 1.42 -2.68 -22.10
C SER A 578 2.69 -1.90 -21.75
N SER A 579 2.73 -0.60 -22.03
CA SER A 579 3.84 0.29 -21.72
C SER A 579 3.42 1.54 -20.95
N SER A 580 2.23 1.54 -20.38
CA SER A 580 1.76 2.59 -19.47
C SER A 580 0.64 2.11 -18.55
N ASN A 581 0.46 2.83 -17.45
CA ASN A 581 -0.67 2.72 -16.53
C ASN A 581 -0.81 4.08 -15.81
N PHE A 582 -1.37 5.07 -16.51
CA PHE A 582 -1.47 6.46 -16.06
C PHE A 582 -2.89 6.77 -15.59
N PRO A 583 -3.12 7.45 -14.45
CA PRO A 583 -2.14 8.17 -13.66
C PRO A 583 -1.50 7.42 -12.50
N ARG A 584 -1.59 6.09 -12.35
CA ARG A 584 -0.88 5.39 -11.26
C ARG A 584 0.62 5.70 -11.27
N TYR A 585 1.26 5.55 -12.43
CA TYR A 585 2.67 5.84 -12.66
C TYR A 585 2.85 7.05 -13.57
N ASP A 586 3.98 7.75 -13.46
CA ASP A 586 4.35 8.79 -14.43
C ASP A 586 4.60 8.19 -15.83
N VAL A 587 4.34 8.99 -16.86
CA VAL A 587 4.44 8.53 -18.27
C VAL A 587 5.88 8.59 -18.73
N ASN A 588 6.45 7.47 -19.18
CA ASN A 588 7.75 7.49 -19.85
C ASN A 588 7.65 8.21 -21.21
N PRO A 589 8.48 9.23 -21.48
CA PRO A 589 8.48 9.99 -22.74
C PRO A 589 9.04 9.23 -23.94
N ASN A 590 9.69 8.07 -23.71
CA ASN A 590 10.48 7.28 -24.66
C ASN A 590 11.72 8.00 -25.22
N THR A 591 12.19 9.07 -24.57
CA THR A 591 13.32 9.90 -25.04
C THR A 591 14.62 9.65 -24.29
N GLY A 592 14.58 8.99 -23.12
CA GLY A 592 15.72 8.88 -22.21
C GLY A 592 15.97 10.14 -21.37
N GLU A 593 15.14 11.18 -21.51
CA GLU A 593 15.20 12.37 -20.64
C GLU A 593 14.95 12.00 -19.16
N ALA A 594 15.42 12.85 -18.26
CA ALA A 594 15.27 12.67 -16.82
C ALA A 594 13.79 12.69 -16.40
N GLU A 595 13.47 11.86 -15.40
CA GLU A 595 12.14 11.74 -14.82
C GLU A 595 11.59 13.09 -14.34
N GLY A 596 10.30 13.33 -14.58
CA GLY A 596 9.63 14.57 -14.21
C GLY A 596 10.09 15.82 -14.98
N ARG A 597 11.03 15.72 -15.94
CA ARG A 597 11.59 16.86 -16.67
C ARG A 597 11.46 16.77 -18.20
N ALA A 598 11.02 15.64 -18.73
CA ALA A 598 10.98 15.39 -20.16
C ALA A 598 10.05 16.36 -20.90
N LEU A 599 10.59 17.08 -21.89
CA LEU A 599 9.81 18.05 -22.68
C LEU A 599 9.33 17.45 -24.01
N LEU A 600 10.00 16.40 -24.47
CA LEU A 600 9.70 15.75 -25.73
C LEU A 600 9.03 14.39 -25.47
N LYS A 601 8.22 13.97 -26.44
CA LYS A 601 7.57 12.66 -26.45
C LYS A 601 7.87 11.98 -27.78
N ARG A 602 8.10 10.68 -27.74
CA ARG A 602 8.28 9.85 -28.94
C ARG A 602 7.36 8.65 -28.87
N VAL A 603 6.72 8.30 -29.99
CA VAL A 603 6.04 7.01 -30.10
C VAL A 603 7.11 5.93 -30.19
N ALA A 604 6.97 4.89 -29.36
CA ALA A 604 7.85 3.73 -29.37
C ALA A 604 7.10 2.52 -29.93
N THR A 605 7.66 1.87 -30.96
CA THR A 605 7.19 0.54 -31.36
C THR A 605 7.87 -0.49 -30.48
N ASN A 606 7.13 -0.98 -29.49
CA ASN A 606 7.58 -1.99 -28.54
C ASN A 606 7.25 -3.38 -29.07
N ARG A 607 8.14 -4.34 -28.81
CA ARG A 607 8.03 -5.73 -29.26
C ARG A 607 8.17 -6.67 -28.08
N LEU A 608 7.31 -7.68 -28.04
CA LEU A 608 7.34 -8.79 -27.10
C LEU A 608 7.65 -10.09 -27.85
N TYR A 609 8.72 -10.76 -27.46
CA TYR A 609 9.12 -12.04 -28.04
C TYR A 609 8.48 -13.19 -27.26
N VAL A 610 7.92 -14.15 -28.00
CA VAL A 610 7.08 -15.24 -27.47
C VAL A 610 7.39 -16.56 -28.18
N ASP A 611 8.60 -16.71 -28.72
CA ASP A 611 9.06 -17.96 -29.33
C ASP A 611 9.76 -18.87 -28.31
N ALA A 612 9.92 -20.15 -28.63
CA ALA A 612 10.52 -21.13 -27.72
C ALA A 612 11.89 -20.74 -27.13
N ALA A 613 12.73 -20.01 -27.88
CA ALA A 613 14.05 -19.58 -27.42
C ALA A 613 13.99 -18.30 -26.56
N ARG A 614 12.89 -17.55 -26.64
CA ARG A 614 12.61 -16.30 -25.90
C ARG A 614 11.22 -16.37 -25.29
N ALA A 615 10.99 -17.41 -24.49
CA ALA A 615 9.67 -17.75 -23.97
C ALA A 615 9.29 -16.86 -22.79
N SER A 616 8.85 -15.63 -23.10
CA SER A 616 8.26 -14.71 -22.11
C SER A 616 7.16 -15.39 -21.32
N HIS A 617 7.11 -15.18 -20.01
CA HIS A 617 6.25 -15.93 -19.10
C HIS A 617 5.91 -15.17 -17.83
N VAL A 618 4.85 -15.62 -17.16
CA VAL A 618 4.54 -15.29 -15.78
C VAL A 618 4.72 -16.52 -14.89
N VAL A 619 5.28 -16.31 -13.71
CA VAL A 619 5.39 -17.31 -12.66
C VAL A 619 4.30 -17.05 -11.64
N LEU A 620 3.33 -17.96 -11.55
CA LEU A 620 2.19 -17.85 -10.66
C LEU A 620 2.36 -18.75 -9.41
N PRO A 621 2.10 -18.23 -8.20
CA PRO A 621 2.17 -19.00 -6.96
C PRO A 621 0.90 -19.83 -6.75
N ILE A 622 0.83 -21.00 -7.37
CA ILE A 622 -0.36 -21.86 -7.34
C ILE A 622 -0.41 -22.67 -6.05
N VAL A 623 -1.59 -22.72 -5.41
CA VAL A 623 -1.85 -23.57 -4.25
C VAL A 623 -3.09 -24.44 -4.53
N PRO A 624 -3.03 -25.77 -4.35
CA PRO A 624 -4.23 -26.60 -4.34
C PRO A 624 -5.19 -26.15 -3.23
N VAL A 625 -6.46 -25.93 -3.55
CA VAL A 625 -7.46 -25.43 -2.57
C VAL A 625 -7.56 -26.35 -1.34
N SER A 626 -7.41 -27.66 -1.54
CA SER A 626 -7.41 -28.66 -0.46
C SER A 626 -6.23 -28.55 0.51
N ALA A 627 -5.14 -27.87 0.13
CA ALA A 627 -3.99 -27.62 0.97
C ALA A 627 -4.08 -26.31 1.77
N LEU A 628 -5.15 -25.52 1.59
CA LEU A 628 -5.38 -24.28 2.33
C LEU A 628 -6.03 -24.58 3.69
N LYS A 629 -5.48 -23.99 4.75
CA LYS A 629 -6.08 -24.02 6.09
C LYS A 629 -7.00 -22.82 6.24
N PHE A 630 -8.30 -23.04 6.33
CA PHE A 630 -9.26 -21.97 6.58
C PHE A 630 -9.30 -21.60 8.06
N LEU A 631 -9.41 -20.31 8.36
CA LEU A 631 -9.67 -19.85 9.71
C LEU A 631 -11.05 -20.37 10.14
N ALA A 632 -11.14 -20.97 11.32
CA ALA A 632 -12.42 -21.43 11.86
C ALA A 632 -13.40 -20.25 11.95
N GLN A 633 -14.65 -20.43 11.49
CA GLN A 633 -15.67 -19.39 11.57
C GLN A 633 -16.10 -19.18 13.02
N GLY A 634 -16.01 -17.94 13.51
CA GLY A 634 -16.52 -17.51 14.81
C GLY A 634 -15.42 -17.04 15.78
N VAL A 635 -15.40 -15.74 16.06
CA VAL A 635 -14.81 -15.14 17.27
C VAL A 635 -15.94 -14.65 18.16
#